data_AF-A0A9Q8SF64-F1
#
_entry.id   AF-A0A9Q8SF64-F1
#
_cell.length_a   1.000
_cell.length_b   1.000
_cell.length_c   1.000
_cell.angle_alpha   90.00
_cell.angle_beta   90.00
_cell.angle_gamma   90.00
#
_symmetry.space_group_name_H-M   'P 1'
#
loop_
_entity.id
_entity.type
_entity.pdbx_description
1 polymer ?
#
loop_
_entity_poly.entity_id
_entity_poly.type
_entity_poly.pdbx_seq_one_letter_code
_entity_poly.pdbx_strand_id
1 'polypeptide(L)'
;MSDTRPKFVKIPEGWRCKSGELERSIRPPPHDCSKCQAGYYTESEQRGYRYSYHHSISDTSAIKIASTYVKALQESRKHITNRLRSHADLLMSRWRKRSQEERRELLHKAVPELEESQWINSRYGYSDESFRFGERTAQRRRQLLVPWLNVEVLKTSPAVLFALLHYRTLYPPEDFAALDCHQMESSWACGYFDVEFSAKCVVMSGPQYGDVVDWKAQQAHTGYTLGFPRARLVLEAQTFLMQILSRITDNILEGANAASASAGTDKWRDLTSIGFRHPGEKELWSPYTNLAFSRPPKLDMDYILSMAQTRKEEAIDYLINLQCDPGYLRRQIKGLFSTTLYRAADTEYAAAMVADHIYMEYHRYFWWYWIEVECKHVRDLRDKFSDSTHPGQSIPPKYDLALGALELLLNDQGIERTARFKCLIPWSPGQEKYYKLPKRPGVSLETILSGVSRDSNPYTKEALEEDPLDWCLHQMLAKPDNQTHIDHAILFAMIDDHLAKNDRKEAARLNEFLLREMADISALHESLTSLRLNRPRNTSREFEDVFRTEKRGIWSYMKDNKPKEHSWQELKKLGKPLVDGFYKGKAPSGVKNKAWLQQSQTMRGFVEGFFKEVENVIRKDLERIGLEAETIEETLSVVLVQNKPEYLEAIAREEEEIMAKITEAEKPAPDTFLDRSTATEGIIRADLVQTTQREKVKTRPDNSSSSSQSVDDPESPDIATLSIEPVTRLRVSPRTLGVVHLMYPDAQTKPRNITWDDFVYALCDAGFVASNNGGSAVRFERGSRGGSGDKGAIIFHKPHPVLKIDPVMLHGMGRRLTKWFGWTRDSFAA
;
A
#
# COMPACT_ATOMS: atom_id res chain seq x y z
N MET A 1 10.43 -24.51 -15.06
CA MET A 1 9.41 -23.49 -15.37
C MET A 1 8.66 -23.96 -16.61
N SER A 2 7.55 -24.66 -16.41
CA SER A 2 6.66 -25.05 -17.49
C SER A 2 5.83 -23.82 -17.91
N ASP A 3 5.64 -23.66 -19.21
CA ASP A 3 4.63 -22.82 -19.85
C ASP A 3 3.24 -23.20 -19.31
N THR A 4 2.89 -22.71 -18.11
CA THR A 4 1.54 -22.81 -17.54
C THR A 4 0.73 -21.63 -18.03
N ARG A 5 0.56 -21.56 -19.35
CA ARG A 5 -0.69 -21.00 -19.88
C ARG A 5 -1.85 -21.71 -19.18
N PRO A 6 -2.95 -21.01 -18.94
CA PRO A 6 -4.22 -21.65 -18.64
C PRO A 6 -4.47 -22.72 -19.74
N LYS A 7 -4.29 -24.02 -19.43
CA LYS A 7 -4.66 -25.11 -20.34
C LYS A 7 -6.18 -25.24 -20.31
N PHE A 8 -6.89 -24.27 -20.90
CA PHE A 8 -8.34 -24.28 -20.95
C PHE A 8 -8.83 -24.60 -22.35
N VAL A 9 -9.71 -25.61 -22.34
CA VAL A 9 -10.68 -26.03 -23.34
C VAL A 9 -10.07 -26.55 -24.66
N LYS A 10 -10.40 -27.80 -25.01
CA LYS A 10 -10.20 -28.33 -26.37
C LYS A 10 -10.85 -27.36 -27.35
N ILE A 11 -10.06 -26.69 -28.18
CA ILE A 11 -10.57 -25.92 -29.32
C ILE A 11 -11.45 -26.88 -30.15
N PRO A 12 -12.76 -26.62 -30.29
CA PRO A 12 -13.64 -27.56 -30.99
C PRO A 12 -13.18 -27.75 -32.44
N GLU A 13 -13.30 -28.96 -32.99
CA GLU A 13 -12.66 -29.35 -34.26
C GLU A 13 -13.07 -28.49 -35.48
N GLY A 14 -14.25 -27.85 -35.45
CA GLY A 14 -14.71 -26.91 -36.50
C GLY A 14 -14.14 -25.48 -36.43
N TRP A 15 -13.31 -25.19 -35.43
CA TRP A 15 -12.82 -23.84 -35.10
C TRP A 15 -11.33 -23.67 -35.42
N ARG A 16 -10.74 -24.64 -36.13
CA ARG A 16 -9.35 -24.60 -36.61
C ARG A 16 -9.30 -24.00 -38.00
N CYS A 17 -8.60 -22.89 -38.15
CA CYS A 17 -8.38 -22.22 -39.43
C CYS A 17 -7.56 -23.10 -40.40
N LYS A 18 -7.76 -22.91 -41.70
CA LYS A 18 -6.92 -23.50 -42.75
C LYS A 18 -5.54 -22.82 -42.72
N SER A 19 -4.48 -23.58 -42.45
CA SER A 19 -3.10 -23.07 -42.27
C SER A 19 -2.66 -22.01 -43.29
N GLY A 20 -3.05 -22.14 -44.57
CA GLY A 20 -2.67 -21.21 -45.63
C GLY A 20 -3.40 -19.84 -45.62
N GLU A 21 -4.49 -19.67 -44.89
CA GLU A 21 -5.14 -18.35 -44.71
C GLU A 21 -4.41 -17.53 -43.62
N LEU A 22 -4.00 -18.20 -42.54
CA LEU A 22 -3.24 -17.60 -41.46
C LEU A 22 -1.84 -17.15 -41.93
N GLU A 23 -1.14 -17.95 -42.73
CA GLU A 23 0.15 -17.54 -43.30
C GLU A 23 0.04 -16.29 -44.17
N ARG A 24 -1.09 -16.10 -44.87
CA ARG A 24 -1.35 -14.93 -45.72
C ARG A 24 -1.78 -13.69 -44.92
N SER A 25 -2.20 -13.84 -43.67
CA SER A 25 -2.59 -12.72 -42.80
C SER A 25 -1.43 -12.13 -42.00
N ILE A 26 -0.27 -12.81 -41.95
CA ILE A 26 0.92 -12.31 -41.23
C ILE A 26 1.37 -10.97 -41.82
N ARG A 27 1.57 -9.99 -40.94
CA ARG A 27 2.07 -8.65 -41.25
C ARG A 27 3.22 -8.33 -40.29
N PRO A 28 4.47 -8.31 -40.79
CA PRO A 28 5.62 -7.97 -39.98
C PRO A 28 5.45 -6.60 -39.31
N PRO A 29 5.76 -6.45 -38.01
CA PRO A 29 5.85 -5.13 -37.40
C PRO A 29 7.00 -4.32 -38.02
N PRO A 30 6.95 -2.98 -37.98
CA PRO A 30 8.04 -2.14 -38.50
C PRO A 30 9.42 -2.43 -37.87
N HIS A 31 9.44 -2.96 -36.64
CA HIS A 31 10.64 -3.37 -35.93
C HIS A 31 10.30 -4.41 -34.86
N ASP A 32 11.06 -5.50 -34.81
CA ASP A 32 10.84 -6.60 -33.87
C ASP A 32 11.74 -6.46 -32.62
N CYS A 33 11.26 -5.74 -31.62
CA CYS A 33 11.88 -5.68 -30.29
C CYS A 33 10.82 -5.57 -29.20
N SER A 34 11.18 -5.94 -27.96
CA SER A 34 10.26 -5.96 -26.81
C SER A 34 9.50 -4.65 -26.57
N LYS A 35 10.10 -3.49 -26.86
CA LYS A 35 9.43 -2.19 -26.74
C LYS A 35 8.42 -1.92 -27.84
N CYS A 36 8.73 -2.31 -29.09
CA CYS A 36 7.84 -2.12 -30.23
C CYS A 36 6.69 -3.13 -30.27
N GLN A 37 6.89 -4.31 -29.66
CA GLN A 37 5.86 -5.32 -29.42
C GLN A 37 4.70 -4.79 -28.56
N ALA A 38 4.91 -3.68 -27.84
CA ALA A 38 3.81 -3.00 -27.18
C ALA A 38 2.74 -2.51 -28.17
N GLY A 39 3.08 -2.12 -29.41
CA GLY A 39 2.13 -1.56 -30.39
C GLY A 39 1.66 -2.52 -31.50
N TYR A 40 2.37 -3.64 -31.68
CA TYR A 40 2.14 -4.62 -32.74
C TYR A 40 2.33 -6.03 -32.20
N TYR A 41 1.60 -7.00 -32.75
CA TYR A 41 1.89 -8.41 -32.50
C TYR A 41 3.14 -8.83 -33.27
N THR A 42 4.01 -9.62 -32.64
CA THR A 42 5.16 -10.23 -33.31
C THR A 42 4.72 -11.17 -34.42
N GLU A 43 5.60 -11.44 -35.38
CA GLU A 43 5.33 -12.46 -36.40
C GLU A 43 5.08 -13.85 -35.78
N SER A 44 5.76 -14.16 -34.68
CA SER A 44 5.57 -15.40 -33.93
C SER A 44 4.18 -15.50 -33.31
N GLU A 45 3.71 -14.44 -32.65
CA GLU A 45 2.38 -14.39 -32.05
C GLU A 45 1.28 -14.50 -33.09
N GLN A 46 1.43 -13.86 -34.27
CA GLN A 46 0.46 -13.90 -35.36
C GLN A 46 0.18 -15.32 -35.90
N ARG A 47 1.04 -16.30 -35.59
CA ARG A 47 0.78 -17.73 -35.88
C ARG A 47 -0.29 -18.34 -34.95
N GLY A 48 -0.67 -17.63 -33.89
CA GLY A 48 -1.88 -17.91 -33.12
C GLY A 48 -3.05 -17.12 -33.70
N TYR A 49 -4.13 -17.83 -34.07
CA TYR A 49 -5.31 -17.24 -34.71
C TYR A 49 -5.87 -15.99 -33.99
N ARG A 50 -5.85 -15.98 -32.65
CA ARG A 50 -6.32 -14.87 -31.82
C ARG A 50 -5.50 -13.57 -31.93
N TYR A 51 -4.29 -13.64 -32.50
CA TYR A 51 -3.37 -12.52 -32.70
C TYR A 51 -3.28 -12.11 -34.18
N SER A 52 -4.07 -12.71 -35.06
CA SER A 52 -4.09 -12.33 -36.47
C SER A 52 -4.72 -10.95 -36.64
N TYR A 53 -4.17 -10.15 -37.54
CA TYR A 53 -4.84 -8.95 -38.02
C TYR A 53 -6.01 -9.34 -38.92
N HIS A 54 -7.13 -8.60 -38.83
CA HIS A 54 -8.32 -8.87 -39.65
C HIS A 54 -8.05 -8.57 -41.13
N HIS A 55 -7.48 -7.39 -41.41
CA HIS A 55 -6.98 -6.97 -42.72
C HIS A 55 -6.03 -5.78 -42.56
N SER A 56 -5.34 -5.40 -43.64
CA SER A 56 -4.53 -4.18 -43.68
C SER A 56 -5.36 -3.00 -44.20
N ILE A 57 -5.14 -1.81 -43.65
CA ILE A 57 -5.82 -0.58 -44.06
C ILE A 57 -4.84 0.42 -44.69
N SER A 58 -5.38 1.32 -45.53
CA SER A 58 -4.60 2.42 -46.11
C SER A 58 -4.22 3.49 -45.09
N ASP A 59 -3.18 4.26 -45.36
CA ASP A 59 -2.78 5.42 -44.55
C ASP A 59 -3.91 6.44 -44.41
N THR A 60 -4.65 6.71 -45.48
CA THR A 60 -5.82 7.59 -45.48
C THR A 60 -6.90 7.07 -44.54
N SER A 61 -7.15 5.75 -44.54
CA SER A 61 -8.09 5.12 -43.62
C SER A 61 -7.63 5.25 -42.17
N ALA A 62 -6.33 5.03 -41.90
CA ALA A 62 -5.74 5.19 -40.57
C ALA A 62 -5.90 6.63 -40.04
N ILE A 63 -5.56 7.64 -40.86
CA ILE A 63 -5.73 9.06 -40.55
C ILE A 63 -7.21 9.40 -40.26
N LYS A 64 -8.13 8.90 -41.10
CA LYS A 64 -9.56 9.13 -40.93
C LYS A 64 -10.08 8.53 -39.62
N ILE A 65 -9.68 7.30 -39.29
CA ILE A 65 -10.10 6.62 -38.05
C ILE A 65 -9.59 7.40 -36.83
N ALA A 66 -8.29 7.71 -36.77
CA ALA A 66 -7.70 8.40 -35.62
C ALA A 66 -8.33 9.78 -35.40
N SER A 67 -8.41 10.60 -36.44
CA SER A 67 -9.02 11.94 -36.37
C SER A 67 -10.50 11.92 -35.98
N THR A 68 -11.26 10.91 -36.42
CA THR A 68 -12.68 10.76 -36.06
C THR A 68 -12.84 10.51 -34.56
N TYR A 69 -12.04 9.62 -33.98
CA TYR A 69 -12.06 9.37 -32.54
C TYR A 69 -11.65 10.62 -31.74
N VAL A 70 -10.52 11.25 -32.09
CA VAL A 70 -10.02 12.45 -31.39
C VAL A 70 -11.05 13.57 -31.41
N LYS A 71 -11.68 13.81 -32.56
CA LYS A 71 -12.74 14.82 -32.68
C LYS A 71 -13.92 14.52 -31.77
N ALA A 72 -14.48 13.31 -31.84
CA ALA A 72 -15.64 12.91 -31.04
C ALA A 72 -15.35 12.92 -29.53
N LEU A 73 -14.12 12.53 -29.15
CA LEU A 73 -13.59 12.59 -27.80
C LEU A 73 -13.59 14.02 -27.25
N GLN A 74 -13.01 14.96 -28.00
CA GLN A 74 -12.91 16.36 -27.57
C GLN A 74 -14.28 17.06 -27.53
N GLU A 75 -15.16 16.77 -28.48
CA GLU A 75 -16.55 17.27 -28.48
C GLU A 75 -17.30 16.83 -27.22
N SER A 76 -17.22 15.54 -26.88
CA SER A 76 -17.86 14.98 -25.67
C SER A 76 -17.27 15.56 -24.39
N ARG A 77 -15.93 15.66 -24.31
CA ARG A 77 -15.24 16.28 -23.16
C ARG A 77 -15.63 17.73 -22.95
N LYS A 78 -15.70 18.52 -24.03
CA LYS A 78 -16.13 19.93 -23.99
C LYS A 78 -17.58 20.05 -23.51
N HIS A 79 -18.47 19.19 -23.99
CA HIS A 79 -19.87 19.16 -23.56
C HIS A 79 -20.00 18.90 -22.06
N ILE A 80 -19.36 17.84 -21.54
CA ILE A 80 -19.37 17.52 -20.11
C ILE A 80 -18.82 18.69 -19.29
N THR A 81 -17.69 19.27 -19.71
CA THR A 81 -17.07 20.41 -19.01
C THR A 81 -18.03 21.59 -18.89
N ASN A 82 -18.76 21.92 -19.95
CA ASN A 82 -19.75 23.00 -19.93
C ASN A 82 -20.94 22.69 -19.01
N ARG A 83 -21.39 21.43 -18.96
CA ARG A 83 -22.45 20.98 -18.05
C ARG A 83 -22.02 21.05 -16.59
N LEU A 84 -20.81 20.59 -16.27
CA LEU A 84 -20.27 20.65 -14.90
C LEU A 84 -20.10 22.09 -14.42
N ARG A 85 -19.62 23.00 -15.28
CA ARG A 85 -19.45 24.42 -14.92
C ARG A 85 -20.74 25.09 -14.44
N SER A 86 -21.90 24.64 -14.93
CA SER A 86 -23.20 25.26 -14.66
C SER A 86 -24.11 24.46 -13.72
N HIS A 87 -23.90 23.14 -13.59
CA HIS A 87 -24.86 22.23 -12.92
C HIS A 87 -24.19 21.15 -12.05
N ALA A 88 -22.90 21.25 -11.71
CA ALA A 88 -22.21 20.21 -10.94
C ALA A 88 -22.87 19.89 -9.59
N ASP A 89 -23.25 20.90 -8.80
CA ASP A 89 -23.88 20.70 -7.49
C ASP A 89 -25.27 20.05 -7.62
N LEU A 90 -26.03 20.41 -8.67
CA LEU A 90 -27.31 19.77 -9.00
C LEU A 90 -27.12 18.31 -9.40
N LEU A 91 -26.14 18.02 -10.26
CA LEU A 91 -25.77 16.66 -10.68
C LEU A 91 -25.43 15.80 -9.45
N MET A 92 -24.58 16.32 -8.56
CA MET A 92 -24.21 15.64 -7.32
C MET A 92 -25.43 15.35 -6.45
N SER A 93 -26.31 16.34 -6.27
CA SER A 93 -27.51 16.19 -5.46
C SER A 93 -28.44 15.11 -6.03
N ARG A 94 -28.73 15.16 -7.33
CA ARG A 94 -29.60 14.18 -8.00
C ARG A 94 -29.02 12.78 -7.95
N TRP A 95 -27.72 12.62 -8.22
CA TRP A 95 -27.07 11.31 -8.20
C TRP A 95 -27.01 10.68 -6.80
N ARG A 96 -26.70 11.49 -5.78
CA ARG A 96 -26.67 11.02 -4.38
C ARG A 96 -28.06 10.62 -3.87
N LYS A 97 -29.12 11.33 -4.27
CA LYS A 97 -30.50 11.06 -3.84
C LYS A 97 -31.08 9.78 -4.43
N ARG A 98 -30.64 9.36 -5.61
CA ARG A 98 -31.07 8.08 -6.20
C ARG A 98 -30.56 6.90 -5.38
N SER A 99 -31.45 5.94 -5.13
CA SER A 99 -31.13 4.61 -4.63
C SER A 99 -30.23 3.84 -5.61
N GLN A 100 -29.63 2.73 -5.18
CA GLN A 100 -28.81 1.90 -6.08
C GLN A 100 -29.60 1.37 -7.28
N GLU A 101 -30.89 1.05 -7.09
CA GLU A 101 -31.74 0.55 -8.18
C GLU A 101 -32.08 1.65 -9.18
N GLU A 102 -32.48 2.84 -8.72
CA GLU A 102 -32.72 3.98 -9.61
C GLU A 102 -31.46 4.43 -10.38
N ARG A 103 -30.27 4.22 -9.78
CA ARG A 103 -29.00 4.44 -10.48
C ARG A 103 -28.79 3.38 -11.57
N ARG A 104 -29.04 2.11 -11.27
CA ARG A 104 -28.96 1.01 -12.26
C ARG A 104 -29.90 1.24 -13.44
N GLU A 105 -31.16 1.58 -13.19
CA GLU A 105 -32.15 1.87 -14.23
C GLU A 105 -31.70 3.03 -15.15
N LEU A 106 -31.18 4.11 -14.56
CA LEU A 106 -30.65 5.24 -15.33
C LEU A 106 -29.45 4.82 -16.18
N LEU A 107 -28.54 4.00 -15.63
CA LEU A 107 -27.37 3.50 -16.35
C LEU A 107 -27.78 2.61 -17.53
N HIS A 108 -28.74 1.69 -17.36
CA HIS A 108 -29.25 0.89 -18.47
C HIS A 108 -29.95 1.73 -19.54
N LYS A 109 -30.71 2.77 -19.14
CA LYS A 109 -31.31 3.71 -20.09
C LYS A 109 -30.25 4.47 -20.89
N ALA A 110 -29.19 4.94 -20.22
CA ALA A 110 -28.16 5.76 -20.84
C ALA A 110 -27.15 4.94 -21.67
N VAL A 111 -26.83 3.73 -21.21
CA VAL A 111 -25.75 2.87 -21.73
C VAL A 111 -26.11 1.39 -21.60
N PRO A 112 -26.91 0.83 -22.53
CA PRO A 112 -27.32 -0.57 -22.48
C PRO A 112 -26.15 -1.58 -22.57
N GLU A 113 -25.02 -1.17 -23.15
CA GLU A 113 -23.86 -2.03 -23.42
C GLU A 113 -22.91 -2.18 -22.21
N LEU A 114 -23.16 -1.44 -21.12
CA LEU A 114 -22.28 -1.45 -19.95
C LEU A 114 -22.25 -2.84 -19.30
N GLU A 115 -21.07 -3.28 -18.83
CA GLU A 115 -20.97 -4.55 -18.10
C GLU A 115 -21.72 -4.42 -16.76
N GLU A 116 -22.47 -5.47 -16.38
CA GLU A 116 -23.25 -5.43 -15.14
C GLU A 116 -22.36 -5.54 -13.90
N SER A 117 -21.37 -6.45 -13.93
CA SER A 117 -20.55 -6.82 -12.78
C SER A 117 -19.09 -6.47 -12.96
N GLN A 118 -18.37 -6.31 -11.84
CA GLN A 118 -16.94 -6.10 -11.87
C GLN A 118 -16.15 -7.26 -12.52
N TRP A 119 -14.86 -6.99 -12.78
CA TRP A 119 -13.83 -7.99 -13.07
C TRP A 119 -14.04 -8.79 -14.38
N ILE A 120 -14.57 -8.14 -15.41
CA ILE A 120 -14.75 -8.79 -16.73
C ILE A 120 -13.44 -9.29 -17.32
N ASN A 121 -12.33 -8.59 -17.11
CA ASN A 121 -11.00 -9.02 -17.54
C ASN A 121 -10.60 -10.39 -16.94
N SER A 122 -10.93 -10.63 -15.67
CA SER A 122 -10.67 -11.90 -14.98
C SER A 122 -11.60 -13.02 -15.44
N ARG A 123 -12.86 -12.71 -15.75
CA ARG A 123 -13.87 -13.69 -16.18
C ARG A 123 -13.80 -14.03 -17.66
N TYR A 124 -13.42 -13.07 -18.52
CA TYR A 124 -13.53 -13.22 -19.96
C TYR A 124 -12.64 -14.34 -20.51
N GLY A 125 -11.45 -14.55 -19.95
CA GLY A 125 -10.58 -15.65 -20.36
C GLY A 125 -11.14 -17.06 -20.13
N TYR A 126 -12.21 -17.18 -19.34
CA TYR A 126 -12.96 -18.43 -19.14
C TYR A 126 -14.23 -18.52 -19.98
N SER A 127 -14.56 -17.49 -20.77
CA SER A 127 -15.75 -17.46 -21.60
C SER A 127 -15.51 -18.11 -22.95
N ASP A 128 -16.56 -18.75 -23.50
CA ASP A 128 -16.52 -19.31 -24.86
C ASP A 128 -16.16 -18.24 -25.90
N GLU A 129 -16.72 -17.03 -25.77
CA GLU A 129 -16.52 -15.89 -26.69
C GLU A 129 -15.04 -15.52 -26.84
N SER A 130 -14.22 -15.69 -25.78
CA SER A 130 -12.78 -15.39 -25.84
C SER A 130 -12.02 -16.22 -26.89
N PHE A 131 -12.54 -17.40 -27.23
CA PHE A 131 -11.98 -18.31 -28.22
C PHE A 131 -12.58 -18.11 -29.64
N ARG A 132 -13.60 -17.27 -29.80
CA ARG A 132 -14.35 -17.07 -31.07
C ARG A 132 -13.84 -15.87 -31.87
N PHE A 133 -12.57 -15.88 -32.26
CA PHE A 133 -11.97 -14.77 -33.03
C PHE A 133 -12.75 -14.48 -34.32
N GLY A 134 -13.06 -13.19 -34.57
CA GLY A 134 -13.87 -12.73 -35.69
C GLY A 134 -15.39 -12.77 -35.46
N GLU A 135 -15.85 -13.46 -34.41
CA GLU A 135 -17.27 -13.54 -34.01
C GLU A 135 -17.53 -12.85 -32.67
N ARG A 136 -16.55 -12.09 -32.16
CA ARG A 136 -16.67 -11.35 -30.89
C ARG A 136 -17.59 -10.17 -31.06
N THR A 137 -18.44 -9.94 -30.05
CA THR A 137 -19.46 -8.89 -30.12
C THR A 137 -18.87 -7.49 -29.93
N ALA A 138 -19.46 -6.49 -30.58
CA ALA A 138 -19.10 -5.08 -30.37
C ALA A 138 -19.32 -4.64 -28.91
N GLN A 139 -20.33 -5.19 -28.25
CA GLN A 139 -20.59 -4.97 -26.82
C GLN A 139 -19.40 -5.47 -25.99
N ARG A 140 -18.96 -6.72 -26.19
CA ARG A 140 -17.84 -7.28 -25.42
C ARG A 140 -16.54 -6.53 -25.66
N ARG A 141 -16.28 -6.15 -26.91
CA ARG A 141 -15.15 -5.28 -27.27
C ARG A 141 -15.13 -4.01 -26.41
N ARG A 142 -16.26 -3.30 -26.34
CA ARG A 142 -16.40 -2.06 -25.56
C ARG A 142 -16.20 -2.28 -24.06
N GLN A 143 -16.70 -3.38 -23.52
CA GLN A 143 -16.48 -3.74 -22.11
C GLN A 143 -15.01 -4.05 -21.83
N LEU A 144 -14.29 -4.71 -22.74
CA LEU A 144 -12.87 -4.98 -22.59
C LEU A 144 -11.97 -3.75 -22.81
N LEU A 145 -12.45 -2.73 -23.55
CA LEU A 145 -11.75 -1.44 -23.70
C LEU A 145 -11.75 -0.63 -22.40
N VAL A 146 -12.82 -0.76 -21.58
CA VAL A 146 -12.96 -0.07 -20.29
C VAL A 146 -13.40 -1.07 -19.19
N PRO A 147 -12.58 -2.08 -18.86
CA PRO A 147 -13.00 -3.23 -18.05
C PRO A 147 -13.36 -2.88 -16.60
N TRP A 148 -12.95 -1.71 -16.14
CA TRP A 148 -13.22 -1.14 -14.83
C TRP A 148 -14.53 -0.32 -14.77
N LEU A 149 -15.16 0.00 -15.92
CA LEU A 149 -16.41 0.76 -16.00
C LEU A 149 -17.59 -0.21 -16.10
N ASN A 150 -18.37 -0.34 -15.02
CA ASN A 150 -19.51 -1.25 -14.93
C ASN A 150 -20.64 -0.68 -14.04
N VAL A 151 -21.81 -1.29 -14.14
CA VAL A 151 -23.02 -0.90 -13.41
C VAL A 151 -22.83 -1.07 -11.91
N GLU A 152 -22.26 -2.18 -11.45
CA GLU A 152 -22.01 -2.50 -10.05
C GLU A 152 -21.23 -1.38 -9.32
N VAL A 153 -20.12 -0.93 -9.88
CA VAL A 153 -19.29 0.14 -9.28
C VAL A 153 -20.03 1.47 -9.27
N LEU A 154 -20.62 1.87 -10.39
CA LEU A 154 -21.27 3.17 -10.53
C LEU A 154 -22.52 3.29 -9.64
N LYS A 155 -23.31 2.21 -9.48
CA LYS A 155 -24.50 2.24 -8.62
C LYS A 155 -24.13 2.23 -7.13
N THR A 156 -23.07 1.53 -6.76
CA THR A 156 -22.67 1.33 -5.35
C THR A 156 -22.07 2.61 -4.75
N SER A 157 -21.14 3.25 -5.47
CA SER A 157 -20.41 4.43 -4.97
C SER A 157 -20.67 5.68 -5.83
N PRO A 158 -21.41 6.68 -5.32
CA PRO A 158 -21.58 7.95 -6.02
C PRO A 158 -20.27 8.67 -6.35
N ALA A 159 -19.26 8.49 -5.48
CA ALA A 159 -17.95 9.13 -5.62
C ALA A 159 -17.23 8.72 -6.90
N VAL A 160 -17.43 7.48 -7.39
CA VAL A 160 -16.78 6.99 -8.61
C VAL A 160 -17.19 7.80 -9.84
N LEU A 161 -18.49 8.05 -10.02
CA LEU A 161 -18.97 8.86 -11.14
C LEU A 161 -18.42 10.30 -11.06
N PHE A 162 -18.38 10.88 -9.86
CA PHE A 162 -17.84 12.22 -9.67
C PHE A 162 -16.35 12.30 -9.98
N ALA A 163 -15.58 11.29 -9.55
CA ALA A 163 -14.15 11.21 -9.82
C ALA A 163 -13.86 11.08 -11.32
N LEU A 164 -14.60 10.23 -12.04
CA LEU A 164 -14.51 10.11 -13.50
C LEU A 164 -14.80 11.42 -14.20
N LEU A 165 -15.93 12.04 -13.89
CA LEU A 165 -16.33 13.32 -14.46
C LEU A 165 -15.31 14.41 -14.17
N HIS A 166 -14.78 14.46 -12.95
CA HIS A 166 -13.78 15.44 -12.54
C HIS A 166 -12.46 15.24 -13.28
N TYR A 167 -11.83 14.07 -13.15
CA TYR A 167 -10.47 13.88 -13.65
C TYR A 167 -10.40 13.78 -15.17
N ARG A 168 -11.38 13.15 -15.83
CA ARG A 168 -11.38 13.05 -17.30
C ARG A 168 -11.73 14.36 -18.01
N THR A 169 -12.34 15.33 -17.31
CA THR A 169 -12.54 16.68 -17.85
C THR A 169 -11.44 17.66 -17.44
N LEU A 170 -10.85 17.50 -16.25
CA LEU A 170 -9.78 18.36 -15.77
C LEU A 170 -8.49 18.19 -16.59
N TYR A 171 -8.07 16.95 -16.84
CA TYR A 171 -6.85 16.65 -17.58
C TYR A 171 -7.14 16.38 -19.06
N PRO A 172 -6.18 16.65 -19.96
CA PRO A 172 -6.35 16.37 -21.36
C PRO A 172 -6.20 14.86 -21.64
N PRO A 173 -6.80 14.31 -22.72
CA PRO A 173 -6.83 12.87 -22.93
C PRO A 173 -5.46 12.20 -23.13
N GLU A 174 -4.50 12.92 -23.68
CA GLU A 174 -3.12 12.46 -23.85
C GLU A 174 -2.42 12.11 -22.53
N ASP A 175 -2.77 12.77 -21.43
CA ASP A 175 -2.24 12.45 -20.09
C ASP A 175 -2.70 11.07 -19.59
N PHE A 176 -3.82 10.56 -20.10
CA PHE A 176 -4.34 9.23 -19.76
C PHE A 176 -3.93 8.14 -20.75
N ALA A 177 -3.35 8.49 -21.91
CA ALA A 177 -3.14 7.53 -22.99
C ALA A 177 -2.29 6.31 -22.58
N ALA A 178 -1.23 6.54 -21.80
CA ALA A 178 -0.40 5.46 -21.27
C ALA A 178 -1.16 4.57 -20.29
N LEU A 179 -1.97 5.16 -19.39
CA LEU A 179 -2.78 4.42 -18.43
C LEU A 179 -3.87 3.60 -19.13
N ASP A 180 -4.63 4.21 -20.05
CA ASP A 180 -5.72 3.53 -20.75
C ASP A 180 -5.18 2.37 -21.59
N CYS A 181 -3.98 2.53 -22.19
CA CYS A 181 -3.26 1.47 -22.88
C CYS A 181 -2.84 0.31 -21.95
N HIS A 182 -2.41 0.63 -20.73
CA HIS A 182 -2.01 -0.35 -19.71
C HIS A 182 -3.20 -1.10 -19.11
N GLN A 183 -4.34 -0.45 -18.93
CA GLN A 183 -5.56 -1.10 -18.42
C GLN A 183 -6.13 -2.17 -19.35
N MET A 184 -5.76 -2.14 -20.63
CA MET A 184 -6.10 -3.17 -21.62
C MET A 184 -4.96 -4.15 -21.91
N GLU A 185 -3.82 -4.08 -21.20
CA GLU A 185 -2.60 -4.88 -21.46
C GLU A 185 -2.90 -6.38 -21.50
N SER A 186 -3.56 -6.92 -20.46
CA SER A 186 -3.90 -8.35 -20.40
C SER A 186 -4.84 -8.78 -21.52
N SER A 187 -5.80 -7.94 -21.89
CA SER A 187 -6.72 -8.24 -23.01
C SER A 187 -6.02 -8.20 -24.37
N TRP A 188 -5.07 -7.28 -24.56
CA TRP A 188 -4.22 -7.22 -25.73
C TRP A 188 -3.29 -8.44 -25.81
N ALA A 189 -2.54 -8.73 -24.74
CA ALA A 189 -1.59 -9.84 -24.65
C ALA A 189 -2.27 -11.23 -24.77
N CYS A 190 -3.54 -11.33 -24.38
CA CYS A 190 -4.34 -12.55 -24.59
C CYS A 190 -4.99 -12.65 -25.98
N GLY A 191 -4.87 -11.62 -26.83
CA GLY A 191 -5.44 -11.58 -28.18
C GLY A 191 -6.97 -11.47 -28.19
N TYR A 192 -7.55 -10.70 -27.25
CA TYR A 192 -9.00 -10.53 -27.13
C TYR A 192 -9.59 -9.44 -28.01
N PHE A 193 -8.75 -8.63 -28.66
CA PHE A 193 -9.18 -7.59 -29.58
C PHE A 193 -8.95 -7.98 -31.03
N ASP A 194 -10.01 -7.88 -31.83
CA ASP A 194 -9.91 -7.94 -33.28
C ASP A 194 -9.45 -6.57 -33.78
N VAL A 195 -8.31 -6.53 -34.49
CA VAL A 195 -7.66 -5.29 -34.94
C VAL A 195 -7.15 -5.38 -36.37
N GLU A 196 -7.13 -4.25 -37.05
CA GLU A 196 -6.59 -4.04 -38.38
C GLU A 196 -5.12 -3.65 -38.33
N PHE A 197 -4.39 -3.99 -39.39
CA PHE A 197 -2.98 -3.65 -39.53
C PHE A 197 -2.78 -2.34 -40.30
N SER A 198 -1.94 -1.47 -39.76
CA SER A 198 -1.25 -0.41 -40.50
C SER A 198 0.16 -0.27 -39.92
N ALA A 199 1.16 -0.14 -40.78
CA ALA A 199 2.56 0.08 -40.34
C ALA A 199 2.79 1.48 -39.74
N LYS A 200 1.79 2.37 -39.80
CA LYS A 200 1.85 3.70 -39.19
C LYS A 200 1.75 3.62 -37.68
N CYS A 201 2.22 4.68 -37.02
CA CYS A 201 2.03 4.92 -35.61
C CYS A 201 1.08 6.11 -35.39
N VAL A 202 0.65 6.28 -34.15
CA VAL A 202 -0.13 7.42 -33.70
C VAL A 202 0.59 8.09 -32.54
N VAL A 203 0.64 9.43 -32.55
CA VAL A 203 1.20 10.20 -31.44
C VAL A 203 0.30 10.09 -30.21
N MET A 204 0.88 9.70 -29.07
CA MET A 204 0.18 9.40 -27.81
C MET A 204 0.41 10.43 -26.71
N SER A 205 1.22 11.46 -26.96
CA SER A 205 1.56 12.47 -25.96
C SER A 205 1.77 13.83 -26.62
N GLY A 206 1.44 14.89 -25.88
CA GLY A 206 1.65 16.27 -26.30
C GLY A 206 0.64 16.79 -27.32
N PRO A 207 0.87 17.98 -27.89
CA PRO A 207 -0.11 18.71 -28.70
C PRO A 207 -0.55 18.01 -29.99
N GLN A 208 0.25 17.06 -30.48
CA GLN A 208 -0.02 16.29 -31.70
C GLN A 208 -0.80 15.00 -31.42
N TYR A 209 -1.39 14.86 -30.23
CA TYR A 209 -2.12 13.66 -29.84
C TYR A 209 -3.15 13.23 -30.88
N GLY A 210 -3.00 11.99 -31.37
CA GLY A 210 -3.85 11.41 -32.40
C GLY A 210 -3.37 11.58 -33.85
N ASP A 211 -2.30 12.34 -34.08
CA ASP A 211 -1.68 12.44 -35.41
C ASP A 211 -1.11 11.08 -35.84
N VAL A 212 -1.40 10.68 -37.08
CA VAL A 212 -0.86 9.45 -37.68
C VAL A 212 0.48 9.79 -38.35
N VAL A 213 1.53 9.06 -37.98
CA VAL A 213 2.91 9.33 -38.39
C VAL A 213 3.61 8.05 -38.82
N ASP A 214 4.71 8.20 -39.57
CA ASP A 214 5.61 7.09 -39.85
C ASP A 214 6.31 6.58 -38.59
N TRP A 215 6.58 5.28 -38.57
CA TRP A 215 7.31 4.66 -37.46
C TRP A 215 8.73 5.21 -37.37
N LYS A 216 9.14 5.60 -36.16
CA LYS A 216 10.50 6.04 -35.84
C LYS A 216 10.93 5.39 -34.54
N ALA A 217 12.06 4.65 -34.56
CA ALA A 217 12.58 3.91 -33.42
C ALA A 217 12.63 4.74 -32.13
N GLN A 218 13.19 5.95 -32.20
CA GLN A 218 13.33 6.84 -31.05
C GLN A 218 11.98 7.22 -30.43
N GLN A 219 10.98 7.54 -31.25
CA GLN A 219 9.65 7.95 -30.79
C GLN A 219 8.83 6.77 -30.26
N ALA A 220 8.96 5.60 -30.88
CA ALA A 220 8.31 4.38 -30.42
C ALA A 220 8.89 3.91 -29.08
N HIS A 221 10.23 3.90 -28.94
CA HIS A 221 10.90 3.42 -27.73
C HIS A 221 10.72 4.34 -26.51
N THR A 222 10.49 5.63 -26.74
CA THR A 222 10.14 6.60 -25.67
C THR A 222 8.66 6.56 -25.31
N GLY A 223 7.84 5.82 -26.06
CA GLY A 223 6.39 5.76 -25.91
C GLY A 223 5.66 7.04 -26.34
N TYR A 224 6.32 7.92 -27.10
CA TYR A 224 5.71 9.11 -27.69
C TYR A 224 4.73 8.74 -28.81
N THR A 225 5.07 7.72 -29.59
CA THR A 225 4.19 7.12 -30.59
C THR A 225 3.88 5.67 -30.24
N LEU A 226 2.68 5.21 -30.57
CA LEU A 226 2.26 3.81 -30.44
C LEU A 226 1.83 3.25 -31.80
N GLY A 227 2.14 1.98 -32.05
CA GLY A 227 1.73 1.30 -33.29
C GLY A 227 0.22 1.38 -33.50
N PHE A 228 -0.21 1.65 -34.74
CA PHE A 228 -1.61 1.92 -35.07
C PHE A 228 -2.61 0.88 -34.51
N PRO A 229 -2.36 -0.44 -34.59
CA PRO A 229 -3.32 -1.44 -34.13
C PRO A 229 -3.71 -1.29 -32.66
N ARG A 230 -2.75 -1.04 -31.77
CA ARG A 230 -3.03 -0.81 -30.34
C ARG A 230 -3.44 0.64 -30.06
N ALA A 231 -2.83 1.60 -30.76
CA ALA A 231 -3.17 3.01 -30.67
C ALA A 231 -4.65 3.29 -30.93
N ARG A 232 -5.26 2.63 -31.92
CA ARG A 232 -6.69 2.81 -32.21
C ARG A 232 -7.56 2.38 -31.03
N LEU A 233 -7.16 1.34 -30.28
CA LEU A 233 -7.90 0.86 -29.11
C LEU A 233 -7.92 1.91 -28.01
N VAL A 234 -6.80 2.60 -27.78
CA VAL A 234 -6.72 3.70 -26.82
C VAL A 234 -7.68 4.84 -27.20
N LEU A 235 -7.63 5.28 -28.47
CA LEU A 235 -8.53 6.32 -28.97
C LEU A 235 -10.00 5.92 -28.91
N GLU A 236 -10.30 4.67 -29.25
CA GLU A 236 -11.66 4.09 -29.18
C GLU A 236 -12.17 4.04 -27.73
N ALA A 237 -11.35 3.55 -26.79
CA ALA A 237 -11.67 3.46 -25.37
C ALA A 237 -11.97 4.84 -24.77
N GLN A 238 -11.11 5.83 -25.01
CA GLN A 238 -11.30 7.19 -24.50
C GLN A 238 -12.54 7.86 -25.09
N THR A 239 -12.77 7.68 -26.41
CA THR A 239 -13.95 8.23 -27.07
C THR A 239 -15.23 7.61 -26.49
N PHE A 240 -15.26 6.29 -26.37
CA PHE A 240 -16.39 5.56 -25.79
C PHE A 240 -16.68 6.01 -24.35
N LEU A 241 -15.64 6.13 -23.52
CA LEU A 241 -15.76 6.62 -22.16
C LEU A 241 -16.38 8.02 -22.10
N MET A 242 -15.89 8.98 -22.88
CA MET A 242 -16.45 10.35 -22.88
C MET A 242 -17.88 10.41 -23.40
N GLN A 243 -18.22 9.63 -24.43
CA GLN A 243 -19.60 9.57 -24.92
C GLN A 243 -20.55 9.00 -23.87
N ILE A 244 -20.14 7.97 -23.13
CA ILE A 244 -20.92 7.41 -22.02
C ILE A 244 -21.10 8.43 -20.90
N LEU A 245 -20.01 9.05 -20.44
CA LEU A 245 -20.09 10.04 -19.36
C LEU A 245 -20.97 11.23 -19.75
N SER A 246 -20.94 11.64 -21.02
CA SER A 246 -21.84 12.65 -21.58
C SER A 246 -23.30 12.23 -21.45
N ARG A 247 -23.66 11.03 -21.93
CA ARG A 247 -25.04 10.51 -21.86
C ARG A 247 -25.53 10.37 -20.41
N ILE A 248 -24.69 9.86 -19.51
CA ILE A 248 -25.02 9.74 -18.08
C ILE A 248 -25.27 11.13 -17.48
N THR A 249 -24.39 12.10 -17.76
CA THR A 249 -24.52 13.49 -17.30
C THR A 249 -25.83 14.11 -17.77
N ASP A 250 -26.17 13.93 -19.05
CA ASP A 250 -27.40 14.47 -19.64
C ASP A 250 -28.65 13.83 -19.04
N ASN A 251 -28.67 12.51 -18.83
CA ASN A 251 -29.81 11.81 -18.21
C ASN A 251 -29.99 12.21 -16.73
N ILE A 252 -28.92 12.41 -15.97
CA ILE A 252 -29.03 12.88 -14.57
C ILE A 252 -29.60 14.30 -14.53
N LEU A 253 -29.21 15.14 -15.49
CA LEU A 253 -29.62 16.53 -15.60
C LEU A 253 -30.85 16.74 -16.49
N GLU A 254 -31.60 15.68 -16.83
CA GLU A 254 -32.83 15.78 -17.59
C GLU A 254 -33.80 16.78 -16.93
N GLY A 255 -34.35 17.71 -17.72
CA GLY A 255 -35.22 18.79 -17.23
C GLY A 255 -34.52 19.94 -16.47
N ALA A 256 -33.18 19.97 -16.37
CA ALA A 256 -32.47 21.15 -15.85
C ALA A 256 -32.47 22.29 -16.90
N ASN A 257 -32.82 23.50 -16.48
CA ASN A 257 -32.85 24.70 -17.32
C ASN A 257 -31.92 25.79 -16.76
N ALA A 258 -31.80 26.93 -17.45
CA ALA A 258 -30.95 28.05 -17.01
C ALA A 258 -31.32 28.58 -15.60
N ALA A 259 -32.58 28.45 -15.17
CA ALA A 259 -33.01 28.79 -13.80
C ALA A 259 -32.57 27.76 -12.75
N SER A 260 -32.25 26.53 -13.18
CA SER A 260 -31.71 25.44 -12.36
C SER A 260 -30.18 25.46 -12.26
N ALA A 261 -29.52 26.38 -12.97
CA ALA A 261 -28.09 26.61 -12.84
C ALA A 261 -27.83 27.19 -11.44
N SER A 262 -27.30 26.38 -10.54
CA SER A 262 -26.89 26.85 -9.22
C SER A 262 -25.67 27.74 -9.38
N ALA A 263 -25.74 28.98 -8.86
CA ALA A 263 -24.59 29.89 -8.81
C ALA A 263 -23.40 29.32 -8.01
N GLY A 264 -23.59 28.27 -7.21
CA GLY A 264 -22.53 27.58 -6.48
C GLY A 264 -22.08 26.29 -7.18
N THR A 265 -20.78 26.18 -7.45
CA THR A 265 -20.06 24.92 -7.67
C THR A 265 -19.25 24.55 -6.44
N ASP A 266 -19.65 25.06 -5.27
CA ASP A 266 -18.81 25.03 -4.06
C ASP A 266 -18.79 23.63 -3.47
N LYS A 267 -19.91 22.88 -3.51
CA LYS A 267 -19.90 21.48 -3.04
C LYS A 267 -19.04 20.60 -3.93
N TRP A 268 -19.08 20.83 -5.25
CA TRP A 268 -18.21 20.15 -6.19
C TRP A 268 -16.73 20.49 -5.94
N ARG A 269 -16.41 21.78 -5.74
CA ARG A 269 -15.06 22.27 -5.45
C ARG A 269 -14.52 21.68 -4.14
N ASP A 270 -15.33 21.71 -3.08
CA ASP A 270 -14.98 21.16 -1.78
C ASP A 270 -14.65 19.67 -1.89
N LEU A 271 -15.53 18.90 -2.55
CA LEU A 271 -15.31 17.46 -2.76
C LEU A 271 -14.02 17.18 -3.55
N THR A 272 -13.83 17.88 -4.67
CA THR A 272 -12.70 17.64 -5.57
C THR A 272 -11.36 18.15 -5.02
N SER A 273 -11.38 19.13 -4.11
CA SER A 273 -10.19 19.63 -3.42
C SER A 273 -9.65 18.66 -2.36
N ILE A 274 -10.54 17.95 -1.65
CA ILE A 274 -10.17 17.00 -0.59
C ILE A 274 -9.74 15.64 -1.18
N GLY A 275 -10.41 15.21 -2.25
CA GLY A 275 -10.23 13.88 -2.84
C GLY A 275 -11.41 12.95 -2.60
N PHE A 276 -11.29 11.72 -3.09
CA PHE A 276 -12.37 10.73 -3.10
C PHE A 276 -12.07 9.56 -2.16
N ARG A 277 -13.13 8.92 -1.66
CA ARG A 277 -13.10 7.79 -0.72
C ARG A 277 -14.28 6.86 -0.97
N HIS A 278 -14.17 5.60 -0.54
CA HIS A 278 -15.28 4.67 -0.60
C HIS A 278 -16.38 5.02 0.41
N PRO A 279 -17.63 4.61 0.17
CA PRO A 279 -18.73 4.83 1.13
C PRO A 279 -18.42 4.22 2.50
N GLY A 280 -18.55 5.00 3.56
CA GLY A 280 -18.32 4.55 4.94
C GLY A 280 -16.86 4.65 5.41
N GLU A 281 -15.90 4.78 4.50
CA GLU A 281 -14.47 4.91 4.86
C GLU A 281 -14.09 6.33 5.28
N LYS A 282 -13.04 6.43 6.10
CA LYS A 282 -12.47 7.71 6.54
C LYS A 282 -11.24 8.08 5.71
N GLU A 283 -10.49 7.07 5.30
CA GLU A 283 -9.31 7.16 4.47
C GLU A 283 -9.69 7.56 3.04
N LEU A 284 -8.80 8.32 2.38
CA LEU A 284 -8.87 8.47 0.93
C LEU A 284 -8.57 7.11 0.26
N TRP A 285 -9.22 6.85 -0.87
CA TRP A 285 -8.92 5.63 -1.62
C TRP A 285 -7.49 5.65 -2.15
N SER A 286 -6.92 4.48 -2.43
CA SER A 286 -5.60 4.41 -3.06
C SER A 286 -5.73 4.72 -4.55
N PRO A 287 -4.96 5.68 -5.10
CA PRO A 287 -4.87 5.88 -6.54
C PRO A 287 -4.37 4.64 -7.29
N TYR A 288 -3.60 3.77 -6.61
CA TYR A 288 -3.05 2.55 -7.18
C TYR A 288 -4.13 1.48 -7.44
N THR A 289 -5.04 1.22 -6.50
CA THR A 289 -6.16 0.28 -6.73
C THR A 289 -7.35 0.92 -7.46
N ASN A 290 -7.36 2.26 -7.59
CA ASN A 290 -8.41 3.04 -8.24
C ASN A 290 -7.87 3.91 -9.39
N LEU A 291 -6.92 3.40 -10.18
CA LEU A 291 -6.22 4.16 -11.22
C LEU A 291 -7.16 4.85 -12.21
N ALA A 292 -8.19 4.13 -12.68
CA ALA A 292 -9.17 4.66 -13.64
C ALA A 292 -9.98 5.86 -13.11
N PHE A 293 -10.09 5.95 -11.78
CA PHE A 293 -10.89 6.95 -11.07
C PHE A 293 -10.00 8.03 -10.42
N SER A 294 -8.73 8.07 -10.79
CA SER A 294 -7.73 8.96 -10.19
C SER A 294 -7.16 9.93 -11.23
N ARG A 295 -6.28 10.82 -10.76
CA ARG A 295 -5.50 11.71 -11.65
C ARG A 295 -4.65 10.86 -12.61
N PRO A 296 -4.35 11.36 -13.82
CA PRO A 296 -3.44 10.64 -14.72
C PRO A 296 -2.10 10.40 -14.03
N PRO A 297 -1.51 9.20 -14.17
CA PRO A 297 -0.28 8.85 -13.49
C PRO A 297 0.85 9.72 -14.03
N LYS A 298 1.62 10.31 -13.11
CA LYS A 298 2.85 11.04 -13.41
C LYS A 298 3.95 10.46 -12.55
N LEU A 299 5.15 10.37 -13.10
CA LEU A 299 6.30 9.94 -12.33
C LEU A 299 6.65 11.00 -11.30
N ASP A 300 6.37 10.69 -10.05
CA ASP A 300 6.74 11.51 -8.90
C ASP A 300 7.83 10.75 -8.11
N MET A 301 9.09 11.09 -8.39
CA MET A 301 10.23 10.49 -7.69
C MET A 301 10.27 10.87 -6.21
N ASP A 302 9.68 12.00 -5.81
CA ASP A 302 9.60 12.40 -4.40
C ASP A 302 8.60 11.53 -3.66
N TYR A 303 7.46 11.21 -4.29
CA TYR A 303 6.50 10.24 -3.77
C TYR A 303 7.10 8.83 -3.66
N ILE A 304 7.74 8.32 -4.72
CA ILE A 304 8.34 6.97 -4.71
C ILE A 304 9.45 6.90 -3.65
N LEU A 305 10.29 7.94 -3.56
CA LEU A 305 11.31 8.04 -2.51
C LEU A 305 10.68 8.03 -1.12
N SER A 306 9.65 8.86 -0.89
CA SER A 306 8.95 8.90 0.40
C SER A 306 8.27 7.56 0.73
N MET A 307 7.79 6.83 -0.28
CA MET A 307 7.27 5.48 -0.08
C MET A 307 8.38 4.52 0.33
N ALA A 308 9.53 4.51 -0.34
CA ALA A 308 10.67 3.69 0.04
C ALA A 308 11.17 4.02 1.46
N GLN A 309 11.25 5.31 1.80
CA GLN A 309 11.62 5.80 3.13
C GLN A 309 10.66 5.28 4.20
N THR A 310 9.36 5.52 4.03
CA THR A 310 8.36 5.09 5.02
C THR A 310 8.31 3.57 5.20
N ARG A 311 8.59 2.78 4.14
CA ARG A 311 8.73 1.32 4.22
C ARG A 311 9.99 0.89 4.97
N LYS A 312 11.14 1.52 4.67
CA LYS A 312 12.40 1.31 5.40
C LYS A 312 12.23 1.64 6.88
N GLU A 313 11.63 2.78 7.20
CA GLU A 313 11.39 3.24 8.57
C GLU A 313 10.44 2.34 9.34
N GLU A 314 9.40 1.83 8.68
CA GLU A 314 8.52 0.81 9.27
C GLU A 314 9.26 -0.49 9.57
N ALA A 315 10.13 -0.96 8.66
CA ALA A 315 10.96 -2.14 8.88
C ALA A 315 11.97 -1.93 10.02
N ILE A 316 12.59 -0.75 10.12
CA ILE A 316 13.45 -0.36 11.25
C ILE A 316 12.63 -0.43 12.54
N ASP A 317 11.50 0.29 12.60
CA ASP A 317 10.67 0.35 13.80
C ASP A 317 10.17 -1.04 14.24
N TYR A 318 9.89 -1.94 13.28
CA TYR A 318 9.55 -3.33 13.57
C TYR A 318 10.72 -4.05 14.27
N LEU A 319 11.94 -4.00 13.71
CA LEU A 319 13.13 -4.62 14.28
C LEU A 319 13.48 -4.04 15.67
N ILE A 320 13.32 -2.72 15.86
CA ILE A 320 13.51 -2.06 17.15
C ILE A 320 12.50 -2.59 18.18
N ASN A 321 11.22 -2.69 17.82
CA ASN A 321 10.20 -3.19 18.74
C ASN A 321 10.43 -4.66 19.12
N LEU A 322 10.92 -5.49 18.20
CA LEU A 322 11.30 -6.87 18.52
C LEU A 322 12.43 -6.94 19.56
N GLN A 323 13.38 -6.00 19.53
CA GLN A 323 14.51 -5.95 20.46
C GLN A 323 14.16 -5.34 21.82
N CYS A 324 13.38 -4.26 21.81
CA CYS A 324 13.20 -3.40 22.98
C CYS A 324 11.91 -3.69 23.77
N ASP A 325 10.92 -4.36 23.17
CA ASP A 325 9.63 -4.64 23.80
C ASP A 325 9.38 -6.17 23.89
N PRO A 326 9.70 -6.78 25.04
CA PRO A 326 9.43 -8.21 25.30
C PRO A 326 7.97 -8.61 25.10
N GLY A 327 7.01 -7.72 25.36
CA GLY A 327 5.59 -7.98 25.14
C GLY A 327 5.29 -8.09 23.64
N TYR A 328 5.84 -7.17 22.85
CA TYR A 328 5.72 -7.16 21.40
C TYR A 328 6.35 -8.40 20.77
N LEU A 329 7.60 -8.74 21.12
CA LEU A 329 8.27 -9.94 20.60
C LEU A 329 7.50 -11.22 20.93
N ARG A 330 7.01 -11.36 22.17
CA ARG A 330 6.20 -12.53 22.57
C ARG A 330 4.89 -12.61 21.77
N ARG A 331 4.24 -11.49 21.48
CA ARG A 331 3.04 -11.43 20.61
C ARG A 331 3.37 -11.91 19.19
N GLN A 332 4.49 -11.46 18.62
CA GLN A 332 4.92 -11.84 17.27
C GLN A 332 5.23 -13.34 17.18
N ILE A 333 6.02 -13.88 18.13
CA ILE A 333 6.30 -15.32 18.19
C ILE A 333 4.99 -16.11 18.35
N LYS A 334 4.08 -15.69 19.23
CA LYS A 334 2.76 -16.33 19.38
C LYS A 334 1.97 -16.36 18.07
N GLY A 335 2.04 -15.29 17.28
CA GLY A 335 1.44 -15.21 15.95
C GLY A 335 2.00 -16.28 15.00
N LEU A 336 3.33 -16.44 14.95
CA LEU A 336 3.97 -17.48 14.15
C LEU A 336 3.52 -18.88 14.56
N PHE A 337 3.53 -19.19 15.86
CA PHE A 337 3.08 -20.48 16.41
C PHE A 337 1.60 -20.78 16.18
N SER A 338 0.78 -19.78 15.84
CA SER A 338 -0.63 -20.00 15.50
C SER A 338 -0.85 -20.55 14.08
N THR A 339 0.13 -20.42 13.19
CA THR A 339 0.04 -20.89 11.81
C THR A 339 0.14 -22.41 11.71
N THR A 340 -0.40 -23.00 10.65
CA THR A 340 -0.40 -24.46 10.50
C THR A 340 1.00 -25.05 10.34
N LEU A 341 1.94 -24.31 9.73
CA LEU A 341 3.34 -24.74 9.59
C LEU A 341 4.00 -24.97 10.95
N TYR A 342 3.94 -23.95 11.81
CA TYR A 342 4.61 -23.99 13.11
C TYR A 342 3.96 -25.02 14.05
N ARG A 343 2.66 -25.31 13.89
CA ARG A 343 1.98 -26.39 14.62
C ARG A 343 2.39 -27.78 14.15
N ALA A 344 2.81 -27.92 12.89
CA ALA A 344 3.26 -29.19 12.32
C ALA A 344 4.76 -29.45 12.58
N ALA A 345 5.56 -28.39 12.76
CA ALA A 345 6.98 -28.49 13.07
C ALA A 345 7.21 -28.99 14.51
N ASP A 346 8.29 -29.76 14.73
CA ASP A 346 8.73 -30.02 16.10
C ASP A 346 9.31 -28.76 16.76
N THR A 347 9.56 -28.84 18.07
CA THR A 347 10.03 -27.69 18.86
C THR A 347 11.32 -27.07 18.33
N GLU A 348 12.29 -27.88 17.87
CA GLU A 348 13.58 -27.35 17.45
C GLU A 348 13.48 -26.69 16.08
N TYR A 349 12.71 -27.26 15.15
CA TYR A 349 12.46 -26.62 13.87
C TYR A 349 11.61 -25.36 14.01
N ALA A 350 10.59 -25.36 14.88
CA ALA A 350 9.82 -24.15 15.16
C ALA A 350 10.73 -23.02 15.66
N ALA A 351 11.73 -23.33 16.48
CA ALA A 351 12.73 -22.36 16.92
C ALA A 351 13.61 -21.84 15.77
N ALA A 352 14.06 -22.74 14.89
CA ALA A 352 14.82 -22.35 13.70
C ALA A 352 14.04 -21.42 12.78
N MET A 353 12.74 -21.69 12.61
CA MET A 353 11.88 -20.85 11.78
C MET A 353 11.60 -19.48 12.39
N VAL A 354 11.50 -19.37 13.73
CA VAL A 354 11.44 -18.06 14.39
C VAL A 354 12.71 -17.26 14.09
N ALA A 355 13.88 -17.91 14.16
CA ALA A 355 15.15 -17.27 13.86
C ALA A 355 15.22 -16.82 12.38
N ASP A 356 14.84 -17.70 11.45
CA ASP A 356 14.76 -17.39 10.02
C ASP A 356 13.79 -16.23 9.75
N HIS A 357 12.61 -16.24 10.36
CA HIS A 357 11.64 -15.16 10.20
C HIS A 357 12.24 -13.82 10.62
N ILE A 358 12.85 -13.71 11.80
CA ILE A 358 13.46 -12.47 12.28
C ILE A 358 14.64 -12.06 11.40
N TYR A 359 15.47 -13.02 10.98
CA TYR A 359 16.58 -12.78 10.07
C TYR A 359 16.11 -12.22 8.71
N MET A 360 15.01 -12.72 8.16
CA MET A 360 14.39 -12.20 6.93
C MET A 360 13.85 -10.77 7.07
N GLU A 361 13.51 -10.31 8.29
CA GLU A 361 13.08 -8.92 8.51
C GLU A 361 14.26 -7.94 8.43
N TYR A 362 15.49 -8.38 8.71
CA TYR A 362 16.68 -7.59 8.40
C TYR A 362 16.90 -7.48 6.89
N HIS A 363 16.73 -8.58 6.13
CA HIS A 363 16.76 -8.52 4.67
C HIS A 363 15.74 -7.52 4.13
N ARG A 364 14.50 -7.58 4.62
CA ARG A 364 13.44 -6.62 4.27
C ARG A 364 13.90 -5.17 4.47
N TYR A 365 14.51 -4.86 5.60
CA TYR A 365 15.11 -3.54 5.87
C TYR A 365 16.19 -3.17 4.84
N PHE A 366 17.18 -4.03 4.63
CA PHE A 366 18.29 -3.77 3.70
C PHE A 366 17.80 -3.46 2.28
N TRP A 367 16.82 -4.22 1.79
CA TRP A 367 16.26 -3.99 0.46
C TRP A 367 15.57 -2.63 0.34
N TRP A 368 14.77 -2.24 1.34
CA TRP A 368 14.14 -0.92 1.32
C TRP A 368 15.16 0.22 1.47
N TYR A 369 16.23 0.02 2.23
CA TYR A 369 17.36 0.94 2.28
C TYR A 369 17.99 1.14 0.89
N TRP A 370 18.26 0.05 0.17
CA TRP A 370 18.85 0.15 -1.17
C TRP A 370 17.91 0.74 -2.21
N ILE A 371 16.62 0.40 -2.15
CA ILE A 371 15.60 1.03 -3.00
C ILE A 371 15.56 2.55 -2.75
N GLU A 372 15.62 2.98 -1.49
CA GLU A 372 15.69 4.40 -1.15
C GLU A 372 16.93 5.07 -1.76
N VAL A 373 18.10 4.44 -1.66
CA VAL A 373 19.36 4.94 -2.26
C VAL A 373 19.22 5.12 -3.77
N GLU A 374 18.69 4.13 -4.48
CA GLU A 374 18.48 4.23 -5.93
C GLU A 374 17.40 5.25 -6.29
N CYS A 375 16.33 5.37 -5.50
CA CYS A 375 15.30 6.40 -5.69
C CYS A 375 15.86 7.82 -5.51
N LYS A 376 16.70 8.05 -4.49
CA LYS A 376 17.42 9.31 -4.30
C LYS A 376 18.30 9.63 -5.49
N HIS A 377 19.07 8.64 -5.97
CA HIS A 377 19.95 8.82 -7.11
C HIS A 377 19.17 9.24 -8.38
N VAL A 378 18.06 8.56 -8.67
CA VAL A 378 17.20 8.87 -9.81
C VAL A 378 16.55 10.26 -9.67
N ARG A 379 16.08 10.62 -8.47
CA ARG A 379 15.53 11.96 -8.19
C ARG A 379 16.56 13.06 -8.42
N ASP A 380 17.78 12.89 -7.90
CA ASP A 380 18.83 13.90 -8.04
C ASP A 380 19.23 14.09 -9.51
N LEU A 381 19.24 13.01 -10.30
CA LEU A 381 19.44 13.07 -11.76
C LEU A 381 18.24 13.71 -12.48
N ARG A 382 17.00 13.43 -12.08
CA ARG A 382 15.80 14.09 -12.60
C ARG A 382 15.91 15.61 -12.42
N ASP A 383 16.27 16.06 -11.22
CA ASP A 383 16.35 17.49 -10.89
C ASP A 383 17.46 18.17 -11.70
N LYS A 384 18.56 17.46 -11.93
CA LYS A 384 19.67 17.94 -12.77
C LYS A 384 19.33 18.03 -14.26
N PHE A 385 18.45 17.17 -14.76
CA PHE A 385 18.15 17.01 -16.19
C PHE A 385 16.71 17.40 -16.56
N SER A 386 15.99 18.06 -15.67
CA SER A 386 14.57 18.43 -15.81
C SER A 386 14.33 19.26 -17.08
N ASP A 387 15.18 20.25 -17.32
CA ASP A 387 15.10 21.16 -18.49
C ASP A 387 15.48 20.48 -19.81
N SER A 388 16.08 19.28 -19.78
CA SER A 388 16.55 18.54 -20.95
C SER A 388 15.66 17.34 -21.32
N THR A 389 14.50 17.20 -20.66
CA THR A 389 13.58 16.08 -20.89
C THR A 389 12.30 16.59 -21.53
N HIS A 390 12.07 16.24 -22.80
CA HIS A 390 10.90 16.70 -23.56
C HIS A 390 10.16 15.53 -24.22
N PRO A 391 8.84 15.62 -24.43
CA PRO A 391 8.08 14.60 -25.16
C PRO A 391 8.68 14.30 -26.53
N GLY A 392 8.80 13.00 -26.86
CA GLY A 392 9.33 12.54 -28.15
C GLY A 392 10.85 12.61 -28.32
N GLN A 393 11.57 13.18 -27.34
CA GLN A 393 13.04 13.19 -27.32
C GLN A 393 13.60 12.07 -26.44
N SER A 394 14.85 11.70 -26.69
CA SER A 394 15.56 10.75 -25.83
C SER A 394 15.81 11.36 -24.45
N ILE A 395 15.70 10.52 -23.43
CA ILE A 395 16.10 10.88 -22.06
C ILE A 395 17.62 11.07 -22.03
N PRO A 396 18.14 12.05 -21.27
CA PRO A 396 19.58 12.19 -21.06
C PRO A 396 20.22 10.86 -20.61
N PRO A 397 21.34 10.41 -21.23
CA PRO A 397 21.83 9.04 -21.06
C PRO A 397 22.05 8.60 -19.61
N LYS A 398 22.60 9.48 -18.75
CA LYS A 398 22.82 9.17 -17.33
C LYS A 398 21.51 8.95 -16.58
N TYR A 399 20.49 9.75 -16.89
CA TYR A 399 19.17 9.62 -16.28
C TYR A 399 18.45 8.37 -16.80
N ASP A 400 18.56 8.06 -18.10
CA ASP A 400 18.00 6.84 -18.70
C ASP A 400 18.59 5.57 -18.07
N LEU A 401 19.92 5.53 -17.88
CA LEU A 401 20.61 4.41 -17.23
C LEU A 401 20.13 4.22 -15.79
N ALA A 402 20.00 5.29 -15.02
CA ALA A 402 19.54 5.23 -13.63
C ALA A 402 18.07 4.79 -13.52
N LEU A 403 17.17 5.31 -14.38
CA LEU A 403 15.77 4.87 -14.43
C LEU A 403 15.67 3.39 -14.79
N GLY A 404 16.42 2.94 -15.80
CA GLY A 404 16.45 1.53 -16.19
C GLY A 404 17.00 0.61 -15.10
N ALA A 405 17.99 1.06 -14.33
CA ALA A 405 18.51 0.32 -13.18
C ALA A 405 17.45 0.22 -12.06
N LEU A 406 16.78 1.33 -11.74
CA LEU A 406 15.70 1.33 -10.74
C LEU A 406 14.51 0.46 -11.17
N GLU A 407 14.09 0.50 -12.45
CA GLU A 407 13.04 -0.37 -12.97
C GLU A 407 13.41 -1.85 -12.79
N LEU A 408 14.65 -2.23 -13.12
CA LEU A 408 15.14 -3.60 -12.96
C LEU A 408 15.16 -4.04 -11.49
N LEU A 409 15.65 -3.17 -10.59
CA LEU A 409 15.67 -3.45 -9.15
C LEU A 409 14.26 -3.68 -8.60
N LEU A 410 13.31 -2.80 -8.91
CA LEU A 410 11.94 -2.91 -8.41
C LEU A 410 11.25 -4.17 -8.91
N ASN A 411 11.45 -4.54 -10.17
CA ASN A 411 10.91 -5.77 -10.74
C ASN A 411 11.49 -7.03 -10.09
N ASP A 412 12.82 -7.08 -9.93
CA ASP A 412 13.51 -8.18 -9.25
C ASP A 412 13.03 -8.36 -7.81
N GLN A 413 12.97 -7.27 -7.05
CA GLN A 413 12.48 -7.30 -5.68
C GLN A 413 11.00 -7.69 -5.60
N GLY A 414 10.18 -7.30 -6.59
CA GLY A 414 8.80 -7.77 -6.72
C GLY A 414 8.73 -9.29 -6.86
N ILE A 415 9.59 -9.88 -7.70
CA ILE A 415 9.69 -11.33 -7.89
C ILE A 415 10.11 -12.05 -6.60
N GLU A 416 11.14 -11.53 -5.91
CA GLU A 416 11.62 -12.11 -4.65
C GLU A 416 10.56 -12.04 -3.54
N ARG A 417 9.83 -10.93 -3.39
CA ARG A 417 8.70 -10.83 -2.44
C ARG A 417 7.57 -11.78 -2.79
N THR A 418 7.31 -11.95 -4.08
CA THR A 418 6.29 -12.90 -4.56
C THR A 418 6.69 -14.35 -4.27
N ALA A 419 8.00 -14.68 -4.33
CA ALA A 419 8.51 -15.98 -3.93
C ALA A 419 8.34 -16.23 -2.41
N ARG A 420 8.65 -15.22 -1.57
CA ARG A 420 8.38 -15.29 -0.12
C ARG A 420 6.89 -15.44 0.18
N PHE A 421 6.06 -14.66 -0.51
CA PHE A 421 4.61 -14.73 -0.40
C PHE A 421 4.08 -16.14 -0.75
N LYS A 422 4.57 -16.75 -1.84
CA LYS A 422 4.28 -18.15 -2.20
C LYS A 422 4.59 -19.12 -1.07
N CYS A 423 5.70 -18.94 -0.37
CA CYS A 423 6.07 -19.78 0.76
C CYS A 423 5.16 -19.60 1.97
N LEU A 424 4.43 -18.48 2.12
CA LEU A 424 3.54 -18.20 3.25
C LEU A 424 2.08 -18.64 3.03
N ILE A 425 1.60 -18.65 1.78
CA ILE A 425 0.19 -18.97 1.45
C ILE A 425 -0.27 -20.31 2.06
N PRO A 426 0.45 -21.45 1.91
CA PRO A 426 -0.05 -22.75 2.37
C PRO A 426 -0.32 -22.83 3.88
N TRP A 427 0.27 -21.91 4.64
CA TRP A 427 0.27 -21.89 6.09
C TRP A 427 -0.69 -20.86 6.68
N SER A 428 -1.32 -20.08 5.80
CA SER A 428 -2.28 -19.06 6.18
C SER A 428 -3.63 -19.71 6.52
N PRO A 429 -4.37 -19.19 7.52
CA PRO A 429 -5.61 -19.80 7.95
C PRO A 429 -6.61 -20.02 6.78
N GLY A 430 -7.23 -21.19 6.72
CA GLY A 430 -8.23 -21.52 5.70
C GLY A 430 -7.64 -21.90 4.33
N GLN A 431 -6.33 -21.72 4.11
CA GLN A 431 -5.66 -22.15 2.88
C GLN A 431 -5.30 -23.64 2.92
N GLU A 432 -5.22 -24.23 4.11
CA GLU A 432 -4.73 -25.60 4.29
C GLU A 432 -5.55 -26.64 3.53
N LYS A 433 -6.83 -26.36 3.27
CA LYS A 433 -7.74 -27.23 2.51
C LYS A 433 -7.27 -27.50 1.07
N TYR A 434 -6.41 -26.65 0.51
CA TYR A 434 -5.89 -26.79 -0.84
C TYR A 434 -4.55 -27.51 -0.94
N TYR A 435 -3.89 -27.78 0.19
CA TYR A 435 -2.52 -28.27 0.22
C TYR A 435 -2.42 -29.61 0.95
N LYS A 436 -1.68 -30.54 0.34
CA LYS A 436 -1.21 -31.74 1.02
C LYS A 436 0.08 -31.43 1.74
N LEU A 437 0.04 -31.57 3.05
CA LEU A 437 1.22 -31.56 3.90
C LEU A 437 1.76 -32.98 4.01
N PRO A 438 3.09 -33.19 3.91
CA PRO A 438 3.72 -34.45 4.26
C PRO A 438 3.48 -34.79 5.74
N LYS A 439 2.39 -35.49 6.05
CA LYS A 439 2.02 -35.87 7.42
C LYS A 439 2.82 -37.11 7.84
N ARG A 440 4.03 -36.95 8.37
CA ARG A 440 4.76 -38.06 9.04
C ARG A 440 5.58 -37.55 10.23
N PRO A 441 5.49 -38.18 11.41
CA PRO A 441 6.40 -37.92 12.53
C PRO A 441 7.86 -38.14 12.11
N GLY A 442 8.76 -37.22 12.46
CA GLY A 442 10.20 -37.36 12.24
C GLY A 442 10.72 -37.02 10.83
N VAL A 443 9.92 -36.40 9.98
CA VAL A 443 10.35 -35.91 8.65
C VAL A 443 10.98 -34.51 8.75
N SER A 444 12.07 -34.28 8.02
CA SER A 444 12.78 -33.00 8.05
C SER A 444 11.92 -31.84 7.53
N LEU A 445 12.11 -30.63 8.06
CA LEU A 445 11.42 -29.42 7.58
C LEU A 445 11.69 -29.17 6.09
N GLU A 446 12.89 -29.46 5.61
CA GLU A 446 13.23 -29.39 4.19
C GLU A 446 12.31 -30.31 3.36
N THR A 447 12.05 -31.52 3.84
CA THR A 447 11.09 -32.45 3.21
C THR A 447 9.64 -31.99 3.36
N ILE A 448 9.27 -31.33 4.46
CA ILE A 448 7.93 -30.74 4.63
C ILE A 448 7.72 -29.60 3.63
N LEU A 449 8.67 -28.66 3.54
CA LEU A 449 8.64 -27.51 2.65
C LEU A 449 8.72 -27.93 1.17
N SER A 450 9.61 -28.87 0.83
CA SER A 450 9.73 -29.40 -0.54
C SER A 450 8.56 -30.31 -0.93
N GLY A 451 7.84 -30.86 0.05
CA GLY A 451 6.74 -31.80 -0.15
C GLY A 451 5.35 -31.16 -0.13
N VAL A 452 5.24 -29.84 0.06
CA VAL A 452 3.95 -29.14 -0.07
C VAL A 452 3.50 -29.17 -1.52
N SER A 453 2.42 -29.88 -1.78
CA SER A 453 1.77 -29.92 -3.10
C SER A 453 0.34 -29.41 -3.00
N ARG A 454 -0.08 -28.62 -3.98
CA ARG A 454 -1.48 -28.18 -4.11
C ARG A 454 -2.30 -29.29 -4.78
N ASP A 455 -3.49 -29.56 -4.27
CA ASP A 455 -4.42 -30.60 -4.77
C ASP A 455 -5.37 -30.12 -5.87
N SER A 456 -5.60 -28.82 -5.95
CA SER A 456 -6.50 -28.19 -6.91
C SER A 456 -5.74 -27.32 -7.91
N ASN A 457 -6.33 -27.12 -9.09
CA ASN A 457 -5.83 -26.15 -10.08
C ASN A 457 -6.38 -24.75 -9.75
N PRO A 458 -5.55 -23.77 -9.35
CA PRO A 458 -6.02 -22.43 -8.98
C PRO A 458 -6.32 -21.52 -10.18
N TYR A 459 -6.18 -22.02 -11.41
CA TYR A 459 -6.35 -21.22 -12.62
C TYR A 459 -7.66 -21.48 -13.35
N THR A 460 -8.67 -22.11 -12.73
CA THR A 460 -9.95 -22.44 -13.39
C THR A 460 -11.06 -21.42 -13.12
N LYS A 461 -12.13 -21.50 -13.92
CA LYS A 461 -13.36 -20.73 -13.71
C LYS A 461 -13.97 -21.05 -12.35
N GLU A 462 -14.03 -22.34 -12.01
CA GLU A 462 -14.56 -22.84 -10.75
C GLU A 462 -13.77 -22.29 -9.57
N ALA A 463 -12.44 -22.22 -9.67
CA ALA A 463 -11.60 -21.63 -8.63
C ALA A 463 -11.91 -20.14 -8.40
N LEU A 464 -12.13 -19.37 -9.49
CA LEU A 464 -12.52 -17.96 -9.40
C LEU A 464 -13.91 -17.78 -8.77
N GLU A 465 -14.86 -18.65 -9.09
CA GLU A 465 -16.25 -18.53 -8.63
C GLU A 465 -16.47 -19.08 -7.20
N GLU A 466 -15.79 -20.16 -6.83
CA GLU A 466 -15.97 -20.84 -5.53
C GLU A 466 -15.13 -20.21 -4.40
N ASP A 467 -13.90 -19.76 -4.68
CA ASP A 467 -13.02 -19.14 -3.70
C ASP A 467 -12.16 -18.03 -4.36
N PRO A 468 -12.78 -16.87 -4.68
CA PRO A 468 -12.11 -15.76 -5.36
C PRO A 468 -10.90 -15.23 -4.58
N LEU A 469 -10.90 -15.35 -3.24
CA LEU A 469 -9.76 -14.95 -2.42
C LEU A 469 -8.55 -15.86 -2.68
N ASP A 470 -8.70 -17.19 -2.59
CA ASP A 470 -7.61 -18.12 -2.93
C ASP A 470 -7.16 -17.93 -4.39
N TRP A 471 -8.10 -17.75 -5.32
CA TRP A 471 -7.77 -17.48 -6.72
C TRP A 471 -6.89 -16.23 -6.87
N CYS A 472 -7.26 -15.10 -6.23
CA CYS A 472 -6.48 -13.86 -6.28
C CYS A 472 -5.08 -14.05 -5.68
N LEU A 473 -4.97 -14.69 -4.52
CA LEU A 473 -3.67 -14.96 -3.88
C LEU A 473 -2.75 -15.78 -4.78
N HIS A 474 -3.30 -16.70 -5.59
CA HIS A 474 -2.51 -17.47 -6.55
C HIS A 474 -2.16 -16.69 -7.81
N GLN A 475 -3.08 -15.85 -8.34
CA GLN A 475 -2.76 -14.99 -9.48
C GLN A 475 -1.66 -13.98 -9.12
N MET A 476 -1.58 -13.52 -7.87
CA MET A 476 -0.50 -12.63 -7.41
C MET A 476 0.90 -13.27 -7.51
N LEU A 477 0.99 -14.60 -7.65
CA LEU A 477 2.26 -15.31 -7.84
C LEU A 477 2.86 -15.13 -9.23
N ALA A 478 2.11 -14.53 -10.15
CA ALA A 478 2.60 -14.16 -11.47
C ALA A 478 3.73 -13.13 -11.38
N LYS A 479 4.70 -13.23 -12.30
CA LYS A 479 5.75 -12.21 -12.44
C LYS A 479 5.12 -10.91 -12.97
N PRO A 480 5.50 -9.73 -12.42
CA PRO A 480 4.98 -8.43 -12.88
C PRO A 480 5.20 -8.17 -14.39
N ASP A 481 6.21 -8.75 -15.00
CA ASP A 481 6.52 -8.57 -16.44
C ASP A 481 5.67 -9.38 -17.39
N ASN A 482 4.93 -10.39 -16.90
CA ASN A 482 4.14 -11.23 -17.77
C ASN A 482 2.78 -10.58 -18.04
N GLN A 483 2.69 -9.90 -19.18
CA GLN A 483 1.52 -9.18 -19.67
C GLN A 483 0.26 -10.03 -19.82
N THR A 484 0.37 -11.36 -19.87
CA THR A 484 -0.81 -12.25 -19.99
C THR A 484 -1.52 -12.47 -18.65
N HIS A 485 -0.89 -12.15 -17.51
CA HIS A 485 -1.55 -12.25 -16.21
C HIS A 485 -2.37 -11.01 -15.88
N ILE A 486 -3.25 -11.16 -14.89
CA ILE A 486 -4.01 -10.05 -14.33
C ILE A 486 -3.05 -9.15 -13.56
N ASP A 487 -3.12 -7.85 -13.84
CA ASP A 487 -2.31 -6.84 -13.17
C ASP A 487 -2.50 -6.86 -11.64
N HIS A 488 -1.41 -6.75 -10.89
CA HIS A 488 -1.46 -6.82 -9.42
C HIS A 488 -2.38 -5.74 -8.82
N ALA A 489 -2.49 -4.56 -9.41
CA ALA A 489 -3.40 -3.51 -8.92
C ALA A 489 -4.86 -3.96 -8.97
N ILE A 490 -5.24 -4.72 -10.02
CA ILE A 490 -6.57 -5.30 -10.15
C ILE A 490 -6.78 -6.42 -9.12
N LEU A 491 -5.77 -7.26 -8.88
CA LEU A 491 -5.84 -8.32 -7.87
C LEU A 491 -6.00 -7.74 -6.45
N PHE A 492 -5.28 -6.66 -6.12
CA PHE A 492 -5.48 -5.95 -4.85
C PHE A 492 -6.89 -5.37 -4.75
N ALA A 493 -7.41 -4.75 -5.81
CA ALA A 493 -8.77 -4.22 -5.82
C ALA A 493 -9.84 -5.32 -5.66
N MET A 494 -9.61 -6.51 -6.25
CA MET A 494 -10.48 -7.68 -6.07
C MET A 494 -10.46 -8.20 -4.63
N ILE A 495 -9.28 -8.26 -4.00
CA ILE A 495 -9.14 -8.69 -2.61
C ILE A 495 -9.84 -7.68 -1.68
N ASP A 496 -9.62 -6.38 -1.87
CA ASP A 496 -10.26 -5.34 -1.06
C ASP A 496 -11.79 -5.39 -1.18
N ASP A 497 -12.32 -5.55 -2.40
CA ASP A 497 -13.76 -5.72 -2.65
C ASP A 497 -14.32 -7.00 -1.99
N HIS A 498 -13.60 -8.13 -2.10
CA HIS A 498 -13.98 -9.38 -1.44
C HIS A 498 -14.04 -9.23 0.07
N LEU A 499 -13.03 -8.63 0.69
CA LEU A 499 -12.97 -8.42 2.14
C LEU A 499 -14.04 -7.43 2.62
N ALA A 500 -14.41 -6.43 1.81
CA ALA A 500 -15.47 -5.49 2.15
C ALA A 500 -16.87 -6.13 2.13
N LYS A 501 -17.08 -7.16 1.30
CA LYS A 501 -18.36 -7.86 1.11
C LYS A 501 -18.54 -9.09 2.02
N ASN A 502 -17.47 -9.63 2.59
CA ASN A 502 -17.48 -10.89 3.33
C ASN A 502 -17.31 -10.71 4.85
N ASP A 503 -17.47 -11.81 5.59
CA ASP A 503 -17.43 -11.80 7.04
C ASP A 503 -15.99 -11.84 7.63
N ARG A 504 -15.92 -11.79 8.96
CA ARG A 504 -14.64 -11.82 9.68
C ARG A 504 -13.86 -13.13 9.52
N LYS A 505 -14.52 -14.24 9.16
CA LYS A 505 -13.84 -15.52 8.95
C LYS A 505 -13.07 -15.50 7.64
N GLU A 506 -13.65 -14.92 6.59
CA GLU A 506 -12.94 -14.68 5.33
C GLU A 506 -11.74 -13.76 5.53
N ALA A 507 -11.93 -12.65 6.23
CA ALA A 507 -10.81 -11.79 6.62
C ALA A 507 -9.73 -12.57 7.41
N ALA A 508 -10.10 -13.45 8.34
CA ALA A 508 -9.12 -14.21 9.13
C ALA A 508 -8.16 -15.09 8.30
N ARG A 509 -8.45 -15.33 7.00
CA ARG A 509 -7.59 -16.07 6.09
C ARG A 509 -6.32 -15.30 5.69
N LEU A 510 -6.31 -13.97 5.83
CA LEU A 510 -5.12 -13.14 5.63
C LEU A 510 -4.53 -12.74 6.98
N ASN A 511 -3.48 -13.43 7.42
CA ASN A 511 -2.81 -13.11 8.69
C ASN A 511 -1.89 -11.86 8.57
N GLU A 512 -1.38 -11.38 9.70
CA GLU A 512 -0.51 -10.18 9.78
C GLU A 512 0.74 -10.31 8.87
N PHE A 513 1.33 -11.51 8.80
CA PHE A 513 2.54 -11.77 8.01
C PHE A 513 2.27 -11.72 6.50
N LEU A 514 1.19 -12.34 6.05
CA LEU A 514 0.78 -12.36 4.65
C LEU A 514 0.44 -10.94 4.18
N LEU A 515 -0.27 -10.16 5.01
CA LEU A 515 -0.61 -8.77 4.71
C LEU A 515 0.60 -7.85 4.64
N ARG A 516 1.64 -8.11 5.44
CA ARG A 516 2.89 -7.35 5.38
C ARG A 516 3.62 -7.58 4.05
N GLU A 517 3.74 -8.84 3.61
CA GLU A 517 4.29 -9.15 2.28
C GLU A 517 3.46 -8.52 1.16
N MET A 518 2.14 -8.60 1.24
CA MET A 518 1.23 -7.96 0.29
C MET A 518 1.46 -6.45 0.19
N ALA A 519 1.69 -5.78 1.32
CA ALA A 519 1.94 -4.34 1.33
C ALA A 519 3.30 -3.95 0.75
N ASP A 520 4.32 -4.80 0.88
CA ASP A 520 5.61 -4.60 0.20
C ASP A 520 5.46 -4.85 -1.32
N ILE A 521 4.74 -5.90 -1.73
CA ILE A 521 4.42 -6.17 -3.14
C ILE A 521 3.65 -5.00 -3.77
N SER A 522 2.67 -4.44 -3.06
CA SER A 522 1.88 -3.31 -3.57
C SER A 522 2.77 -2.08 -3.80
N ALA A 523 3.64 -1.74 -2.84
CA ALA A 523 4.53 -0.58 -2.95
C ALA A 523 5.56 -0.73 -4.08
N LEU A 524 6.11 -1.94 -4.26
CA LEU A 524 7.02 -2.25 -5.37
C LEU A 524 6.31 -2.15 -6.72
N HIS A 525 5.12 -2.74 -6.84
CA HIS A 525 4.35 -2.72 -8.08
C HIS A 525 3.84 -1.30 -8.41
N GLU A 526 3.38 -0.52 -7.43
CA GLU A 526 2.99 0.88 -7.63
C GLU A 526 4.15 1.75 -8.13
N SER A 527 5.35 1.56 -7.55
CA SER A 527 6.57 2.25 -8.00
C SER A 527 6.94 1.85 -9.43
N LEU A 528 6.89 0.54 -9.72
CA LEU A 528 7.21 -0.02 -11.04
C LEU A 528 6.24 0.48 -12.11
N THR A 529 4.93 0.46 -11.82
CA THR A 529 3.89 0.98 -12.72
C THR A 529 4.08 2.48 -12.97
N SER A 530 4.42 3.25 -11.93
CA SER A 530 4.70 4.69 -12.09
C SER A 530 5.87 4.97 -13.03
N LEU A 531 6.96 4.19 -12.95
CA LEU A 531 8.09 4.28 -13.89
C LEU A 531 7.69 3.87 -15.32
N ARG A 532 6.95 2.77 -15.47
CA ARG A 532 6.53 2.23 -16.79
C ARG A 532 5.55 3.13 -17.53
N LEU A 533 4.71 3.85 -16.79
CA LEU A 533 3.76 4.81 -17.34
C LEU A 533 4.39 6.18 -17.64
N ASN A 534 5.60 6.45 -17.16
CA ASN A 534 6.32 7.70 -17.44
C ASN A 534 6.57 7.90 -18.95
N ARG A 535 6.49 9.16 -19.40
CA ARG A 535 6.81 9.57 -20.78
C ARG A 535 7.70 10.83 -20.75
N PRO A 536 8.89 10.82 -21.39
CA PRO A 536 9.50 9.72 -22.14
C PRO A 536 9.79 8.49 -21.26
N ARG A 537 9.59 7.29 -21.82
CA ARG A 537 9.87 6.01 -21.15
C ARG A 537 11.36 5.69 -21.22
N ASN A 538 11.90 5.16 -20.13
CA ASN A 538 13.29 4.73 -20.04
C ASN A 538 13.60 3.48 -20.86
N THR A 539 14.89 3.22 -21.04
CA THR A 539 15.38 1.98 -21.60
C THR A 539 15.44 0.88 -20.54
N SER A 540 14.75 -0.23 -20.81
CA SER A 540 14.88 -1.46 -20.03
C SER A 540 16.31 -1.98 -20.11
N ARG A 541 16.81 -2.49 -18.98
CA ARG A 541 18.20 -2.93 -18.82
C ARG A 541 18.24 -4.36 -18.29
N GLU A 542 19.34 -5.03 -18.58
CA GLU A 542 19.65 -6.37 -18.08
C GLU A 542 20.70 -6.29 -16.97
N PHE A 543 20.72 -7.28 -16.08
CA PHE A 543 21.65 -7.32 -14.94
C PHE A 543 23.11 -7.13 -15.32
N GLU A 544 23.57 -7.80 -16.38
CA GLU A 544 24.96 -7.72 -16.84
C GLU A 544 25.38 -6.28 -17.20
N ASP A 545 24.48 -5.53 -17.84
CA ASP A 545 24.72 -4.14 -18.20
C ASP A 545 24.75 -3.24 -16.94
N VAL A 546 23.83 -3.48 -16.00
CA VAL A 546 23.76 -2.74 -14.74
C VAL A 546 25.00 -3.00 -13.89
N PHE A 547 25.44 -4.25 -13.72
CA PHE A 547 26.65 -4.59 -12.96
C PHE A 547 27.93 -3.96 -13.53
N ARG A 548 27.98 -3.76 -14.85
CA ARG A 548 29.10 -3.10 -15.51
C ARG A 548 29.14 -1.59 -15.23
N THR A 549 27.99 -0.94 -15.21
CA THR A 549 27.85 0.53 -15.26
C THR A 549 27.51 1.17 -13.91
N GLU A 550 26.76 0.47 -13.07
CA GLU A 550 26.39 0.91 -11.73
C GLU A 550 27.32 0.29 -10.68
N LYS A 551 27.79 1.10 -9.73
CA LYS A 551 28.77 0.69 -8.70
C LYS A 551 28.29 0.91 -7.27
N ARG A 552 27.03 1.35 -7.08
CA ARG A 552 26.42 1.54 -5.76
C ARG A 552 26.20 0.18 -5.09
N GLY A 553 26.16 0.18 -3.75
CA GLY A 553 26.26 -1.05 -2.93
C GLY A 553 25.25 -2.15 -3.26
N ILE A 554 24.03 -1.80 -3.69
CA ILE A 554 23.02 -2.80 -4.10
C ILE A 554 23.45 -3.63 -5.31
N TRP A 555 24.16 -3.03 -6.25
CA TRP A 555 24.57 -3.72 -7.46
C TRP A 555 25.74 -4.67 -7.20
N SER A 556 26.60 -4.32 -6.24
CA SER A 556 27.60 -5.24 -5.68
C SER A 556 26.90 -6.38 -4.90
N TYR A 557 25.88 -6.05 -4.09
CA TYR A 557 25.07 -7.03 -3.35
C TYR A 557 24.46 -8.09 -4.27
N MET A 558 23.91 -7.67 -5.42
CA MET A 558 23.23 -8.56 -6.36
C MET A 558 24.17 -9.37 -7.27
N LYS A 559 25.38 -8.85 -7.56
CA LYS A 559 26.29 -9.43 -8.56
C LYS A 559 26.98 -10.72 -8.11
N ASP A 560 27.60 -10.70 -6.92
CA ASP A 560 28.63 -11.68 -6.58
C ASP A 560 28.21 -12.71 -5.51
N ASN A 561 27.09 -12.55 -4.80
CA ASN A 561 26.66 -13.49 -3.76
C ASN A 561 25.19 -13.31 -3.35
N LYS A 562 24.33 -14.28 -3.66
CA LYS A 562 23.06 -14.41 -2.91
C LYS A 562 23.36 -14.47 -1.40
N PRO A 563 22.47 -13.96 -0.53
CA PRO A 563 22.57 -14.17 0.91
C PRO A 563 22.95 -15.61 1.22
N LYS A 564 23.83 -15.82 2.21
CA LYS A 564 24.20 -17.18 2.58
C LYS A 564 22.92 -17.85 3.02
N GLU A 565 22.53 -18.93 2.34
CA GLU A 565 21.48 -19.78 2.86
C GLU A 565 22.00 -20.39 4.16
N HIS A 566 21.49 -19.90 5.28
CA HIS A 566 21.85 -20.43 6.59
C HIS A 566 21.25 -21.81 6.74
N SER A 567 22.07 -22.77 7.15
CA SER A 567 21.60 -24.12 7.39
C SER A 567 20.58 -24.13 8.52
N TRP A 568 19.64 -25.08 8.47
CA TRP A 568 18.70 -25.28 9.57
C TRP A 568 19.39 -25.54 10.91
N GLN A 569 20.61 -26.10 10.93
CA GLN A 569 21.38 -26.30 12.15
C GLN A 569 21.85 -24.98 12.77
N GLU A 570 22.35 -24.05 11.95
CA GLU A 570 22.74 -22.70 12.38
C GLU A 570 21.52 -21.96 12.95
N LEU A 571 20.39 -22.00 12.25
CA LEU A 571 19.14 -21.36 12.67
C LEU A 571 18.55 -21.98 13.94
N LYS A 572 18.62 -23.31 14.09
CA LYS A 572 18.21 -24.00 15.33
C LYS A 572 19.02 -23.52 16.53
N LYS A 573 20.35 -23.46 16.38
CA LYS A 573 21.25 -22.99 17.44
C LYS A 573 20.92 -21.54 17.83
N LEU A 574 20.58 -20.72 16.85
CA LEU A 574 20.21 -19.33 17.05
C LEU A 574 18.85 -19.18 17.76
N GLY A 575 17.81 -19.87 17.29
CA GLY A 575 16.44 -19.68 17.77
C GLY A 575 16.09 -20.41 19.07
N LYS A 576 16.76 -21.53 19.39
CA LYS A 576 16.41 -22.38 20.55
C LYS A 576 16.45 -21.61 21.88
N PRO A 577 17.49 -20.82 22.22
CA PRO A 577 17.50 -20.03 23.45
C PRO A 577 16.33 -19.04 23.54
N LEU A 578 15.97 -18.41 22.42
CA LEU A 578 14.87 -17.46 22.37
C LEU A 578 13.51 -18.15 22.59
N VAL A 579 13.27 -19.29 21.94
CA VAL A 579 11.99 -20.00 22.08
C VAL A 579 11.87 -20.68 23.43
N ASP A 580 12.87 -21.47 23.83
CA ASP A 580 12.80 -22.27 25.05
C ASP A 580 12.99 -21.40 26.32
N GLY A 581 13.91 -20.44 26.28
CA GLY A 581 14.21 -19.56 27.40
C GLY A 581 13.19 -18.43 27.57
N PHE A 582 12.90 -17.68 26.49
CA PHE A 582 12.09 -16.46 26.58
C PHE A 582 10.59 -16.66 26.28
N TYR A 583 10.26 -17.36 25.19
CA TYR A 583 8.87 -17.50 24.76
C TYR A 583 8.09 -18.48 25.65
N LYS A 584 8.66 -19.67 25.89
CA LYS A 584 8.09 -20.68 26.80
C LYS A 584 8.35 -20.35 28.27
N GLY A 585 9.36 -19.52 28.55
CA GLY A 585 9.64 -19.01 29.89
C GLY A 585 8.45 -18.23 30.46
N LYS A 586 8.32 -18.27 31.79
CA LYS A 586 7.25 -17.55 32.48
C LYS A 586 7.52 -16.04 32.36
N ALA A 587 6.55 -15.30 31.81
CA ALA A 587 6.62 -13.84 31.76
C ALA A 587 6.57 -13.25 33.19
N PRO A 588 7.25 -12.12 33.45
CA PRO A 588 7.10 -11.39 34.71
C PRO A 588 5.62 -11.02 34.92
N SER A 589 5.05 -11.37 36.07
CA SER A 589 3.63 -11.15 36.38
C SER A 589 3.44 -10.82 37.85
N GLY A 590 2.44 -9.98 38.17
CA GLY A 590 2.12 -9.59 39.54
C GLY A 590 2.81 -8.30 39.97
N VAL A 591 2.94 -8.12 41.30
CA VAL A 591 3.53 -6.92 41.91
C VAL A 591 4.99 -6.79 41.49
N LYS A 592 5.41 -5.58 41.11
CA LYS A 592 6.80 -5.27 40.76
C LYS A 592 7.69 -5.32 42.01
N ASN A 593 8.14 -6.52 42.38
CA ASN A 593 9.05 -6.79 43.49
C ASN A 593 10.44 -7.26 42.98
N LYS A 594 11.38 -7.54 43.88
CA LYS A 594 12.74 -8.00 43.51
C LYS A 594 12.73 -9.26 42.63
N ALA A 595 11.82 -10.20 42.90
CA ALA A 595 11.68 -11.41 42.09
C ALA A 595 11.14 -11.12 40.67
N TRP A 596 10.19 -10.19 40.54
CA TRP A 596 9.70 -9.71 39.25
C TRP A 596 10.83 -9.07 38.45
N LEU A 597 11.66 -8.24 39.09
CA LEU A 597 12.80 -7.58 38.45
C LEU A 597 13.84 -8.58 37.93
N GLN A 598 14.24 -9.55 38.76
CA GLN A 598 15.16 -10.62 38.35
C GLN A 598 14.62 -11.44 37.18
N GLN A 599 13.32 -11.74 37.19
CA GLN A 599 12.68 -12.44 36.09
C GLN A 599 12.66 -11.60 34.81
N SER A 600 12.40 -10.29 34.93
CA SER A 600 12.46 -9.34 33.81
C SER A 600 13.86 -9.29 33.19
N GLN A 601 14.90 -9.17 34.01
CA GLN A 601 16.31 -9.19 33.59
C GLN A 601 16.68 -10.51 32.90
N THR A 602 16.25 -11.64 33.44
CA THR A 602 16.48 -12.96 32.83
C THR A 602 15.83 -13.06 31.44
N MET A 603 14.58 -12.62 31.31
CA MET A 603 13.89 -12.62 30.01
C MET A 603 14.56 -11.68 29.01
N ARG A 604 15.03 -10.50 29.46
CA ARG A 604 15.76 -9.54 28.64
C ARG A 604 17.08 -10.12 28.15
N GLY A 605 17.85 -10.81 29.00
CA GLY A 605 19.11 -11.44 28.62
C GLY A 605 18.98 -12.49 27.50
N PHE A 606 17.86 -13.23 27.42
CA PHE A 606 17.61 -14.13 26.28
C PHE A 606 17.37 -13.37 24.97
N VAL A 607 16.67 -12.24 25.03
CA VAL A 607 16.40 -11.39 23.86
C VAL A 607 17.70 -10.73 23.39
N GLU A 608 18.48 -10.16 24.31
CA GLU A 608 19.78 -9.56 24.02
C GLU A 608 20.78 -10.56 23.45
N GLY A 609 20.87 -11.75 24.04
CA GLY A 609 21.75 -12.82 23.53
C GLY A 609 21.39 -13.25 22.11
N PHE A 610 20.09 -13.38 21.81
CA PHE A 610 19.64 -13.73 20.45
C PHE A 610 20.02 -12.66 19.42
N PHE A 611 19.71 -11.40 19.69
CA PHE A 611 19.95 -10.31 18.73
C PHE A 611 21.43 -10.01 18.52
N LYS A 612 22.27 -10.20 19.54
CA LYS A 612 23.73 -10.15 19.40
C LYS A 612 24.27 -11.22 18.44
N GLU A 613 23.74 -12.44 18.51
CA GLU A 613 24.15 -13.49 17.58
C GLU A 613 23.62 -13.25 16.16
N VAL A 614 22.40 -12.73 16.02
CA VAL A 614 21.84 -12.31 14.71
C VAL A 614 22.71 -11.23 14.08
N GLU A 615 23.12 -10.22 14.85
CA GLU A 615 24.05 -9.17 14.40
C GLU A 615 25.33 -9.78 13.83
N ASN A 616 25.97 -10.69 14.58
CA ASN A 616 27.20 -11.34 14.15
C ASN A 616 27.04 -12.10 12.83
N VAL A 617 25.89 -12.74 12.62
CA VAL A 617 25.57 -13.45 11.39
C VAL A 617 25.42 -12.46 10.23
N ILE A 618 24.62 -11.41 10.40
CA ILE A 618 24.37 -10.42 9.36
C ILE A 618 25.66 -9.68 8.98
N ARG A 619 26.47 -9.28 9.96
CA ARG A 619 27.75 -8.60 9.71
C ARG A 619 28.66 -9.45 8.83
N LYS A 620 28.80 -10.74 9.14
CA LYS A 620 29.58 -11.68 8.31
C LYS A 620 29.02 -11.82 6.91
N ASP A 621 27.70 -11.83 6.75
CA ASP A 621 27.07 -11.91 5.44
C ASP A 621 27.32 -10.66 4.61
N LEU A 622 27.26 -9.47 5.21
CA LEU A 622 27.57 -8.19 4.55
C LEU A 622 29.07 -8.05 4.20
N GLU A 623 29.97 -8.52 5.06
CA GLU A 623 31.41 -8.57 4.79
C GLU A 623 31.73 -9.53 3.63
N ARG A 624 31.10 -10.72 3.61
CA ARG A 624 31.28 -11.74 2.57
C ARG A 624 30.92 -11.24 1.18
N ILE A 625 29.95 -10.33 1.07
CA ILE A 625 29.52 -9.75 -0.21
C ILE A 625 30.32 -8.50 -0.60
N GLY A 626 31.35 -8.14 0.17
CA GLY A 626 32.26 -7.05 -0.16
C GLY A 626 31.72 -5.65 0.10
N LEU A 627 30.75 -5.48 1.01
CA LEU A 627 30.29 -4.17 1.43
C LEU A 627 31.35 -3.48 2.31
N GLU A 628 31.54 -2.17 2.14
CA GLU A 628 32.54 -1.42 2.90
C GLU A 628 32.19 -1.37 4.39
N ALA A 629 33.21 -1.45 5.26
CA ALA A 629 33.02 -1.51 6.71
C ALA A 629 32.24 -0.31 7.26
N GLU A 630 32.46 0.88 6.70
CA GLU A 630 31.72 2.10 7.03
C GLU A 630 30.23 1.94 6.71
N THR A 631 29.90 1.51 5.48
CA THR A 631 28.51 1.27 5.08
C THR A 631 27.84 0.17 5.91
N ILE A 632 28.57 -0.89 6.28
CA ILE A 632 28.06 -1.94 7.18
C ILE A 632 27.65 -1.33 8.52
N GLU A 633 28.52 -0.52 9.11
CA GLU A 633 28.28 0.08 10.43
C GLU A 633 27.16 1.12 10.38
N GLU A 634 27.14 1.98 9.36
CA GLU A 634 26.05 2.92 9.11
C GLU A 634 24.69 2.20 9.02
N THR A 635 24.64 1.10 8.26
CA THR A 635 23.38 0.40 8.01
C THR A 635 22.93 -0.42 9.23
N LEU A 636 23.85 -1.02 9.97
CA LEU A 636 23.55 -1.83 11.16
C LEU A 636 23.21 -0.97 12.38
N SER A 637 23.90 0.14 12.60
CA SER A 637 23.69 1.02 13.76
C SER A 637 22.25 1.56 13.86
N VAL A 638 21.51 1.65 12.76
CA VAL A 638 20.12 2.10 12.74
C VAL A 638 19.16 1.07 13.34
N VAL A 639 19.44 -0.23 13.15
CA VAL A 639 18.56 -1.33 13.56
C VAL A 639 19.04 -2.02 14.84
N LEU A 640 20.29 -1.87 15.24
CA LEU A 640 20.85 -2.45 16.46
C LEU A 640 20.73 -1.48 17.63
N VAL A 641 19.68 -1.62 18.42
CA VAL A 641 19.38 -0.67 19.50
C VAL A 641 19.94 -1.11 20.84
N GLN A 642 20.17 -2.42 21.01
CA GLN A 642 20.63 -2.98 22.28
C GLN A 642 22.04 -2.52 22.68
N ASN A 643 22.87 -2.12 21.72
CA ASN A 643 24.22 -1.61 21.96
C ASN A 643 24.26 -0.09 22.17
N LYS A 644 23.11 0.60 22.10
CA LYS A 644 23.06 2.06 22.19
C LYS A 644 23.02 2.55 23.64
N PRO A 645 23.80 3.58 24.01
CA PRO A 645 23.78 4.16 25.35
C PRO A 645 22.37 4.53 25.81
N GLU A 646 21.55 5.10 24.92
CA GLU A 646 20.20 5.54 25.26
C GLU A 646 19.28 4.39 25.68
N TYR A 647 19.45 3.21 25.09
CA TYR A 647 18.71 2.00 25.48
C TYR A 647 19.15 1.50 26.85
N LEU A 648 20.46 1.41 27.07
CA LEU A 648 21.04 0.96 28.35
C LEU A 648 20.65 1.90 29.50
N GLU A 649 20.66 3.21 29.27
CA GLU A 649 20.21 4.23 30.23
C GLU A 649 18.71 4.16 30.48
N ALA A 650 17.88 3.93 29.45
CA ALA A 650 16.44 3.76 29.62
C ALA A 650 16.12 2.51 30.45
N ILE A 651 16.84 1.42 30.21
CA ILE A 651 16.76 0.20 31.03
C ILE A 651 17.18 0.50 32.48
N ALA A 652 18.33 1.12 32.69
CA ALA A 652 18.82 1.42 34.03
C ALA A 652 17.83 2.29 34.82
N ARG A 653 17.26 3.32 34.18
CA ARG A 653 16.23 4.17 34.79
C ARG A 653 14.96 3.40 35.12
N GLU A 654 14.47 2.54 34.22
CA GLU A 654 13.29 1.71 34.50
C GLU A 654 13.54 0.81 35.72
N GLU A 655 14.72 0.19 35.80
CA GLU A 655 15.08 -0.67 36.92
C GLU A 655 15.23 0.12 38.23
N GLU A 656 15.84 1.30 38.18
CA GLU A 656 15.97 2.21 39.31
C GLU A 656 14.60 2.69 39.83
N GLU A 657 13.69 3.11 38.94
CA GLU A 657 12.32 3.49 39.31
C GLU A 657 11.56 2.34 39.98
N ILE A 658 11.73 1.12 39.48
CA ILE A 658 11.12 -0.07 40.06
C ILE A 658 11.72 -0.34 41.45
N MET A 659 13.05 -0.27 41.58
CA MET A 659 13.74 -0.45 42.85
C MET A 659 13.39 0.62 43.87
N ALA A 660 13.22 1.88 43.44
CA ALA A 660 12.77 2.97 44.29
C ALA A 660 11.34 2.72 44.81
N LYS A 661 10.41 2.29 43.94
CA LYS A 661 9.05 1.92 44.34
C LYS A 661 9.01 0.71 45.27
N ILE A 662 9.89 -0.28 45.07
CA ILE A 662 10.04 -1.41 45.98
C ILE A 662 10.50 -0.91 47.36
N THR A 663 11.53 -0.07 47.39
CA THR A 663 12.11 0.46 48.62
C THR A 663 11.11 1.36 49.36
N GLU A 664 10.32 2.16 48.64
CA GLU A 664 9.27 2.99 49.21
C GLU A 664 8.10 2.17 49.78
N ALA A 665 7.73 1.06 49.12
CA ALA A 665 6.74 0.11 49.64
C ALA A 665 7.28 -0.73 50.81
N GLU A 666 8.61 -0.90 50.94
CA GLU A 666 9.30 -1.56 52.04
C GLU A 666 9.54 -0.63 53.26
N LYS A 667 9.27 0.68 53.16
CA LYS A 667 9.35 1.59 54.31
C LYS A 667 8.24 1.25 55.33
N PRO A 668 8.56 1.02 56.61
CA PRO A 668 7.54 0.85 57.63
C PRO A 668 6.70 2.13 57.72
N ALA A 669 5.38 1.99 57.89
CA ALA A 669 4.53 3.10 58.25
C ALA A 669 5.13 3.79 59.49
N PRO A 670 5.09 5.13 59.61
CA PRO A 670 5.57 5.79 60.80
C PRO A 670 4.84 5.19 62.01
N ASP A 671 5.60 4.69 62.98
CA ASP A 671 5.08 4.29 64.29
C ASP A 671 4.41 5.52 64.93
N THR A 672 3.10 5.69 64.71
CA THR A 672 2.28 6.46 65.63
C THR A 672 2.11 5.65 66.90
N PHE A 673 3.17 5.64 67.71
CA PHE A 673 3.09 5.32 69.12
C PHE A 673 2.32 6.46 69.80
N LEU A 674 1.05 6.21 70.12
CA LEU A 674 0.28 7.01 71.07
C LEU A 674 -0.17 6.08 72.19
N ASP A 675 0.67 6.00 73.21
CA ASP A 675 0.29 5.50 74.53
C ASP A 675 -0.42 6.63 75.29
N ARG A 676 -1.69 6.41 75.67
CA ARG A 676 -2.11 6.28 77.09
C ARG A 676 -3.60 6.60 77.30
N SER A 677 -4.35 5.52 77.53
CA SER A 677 -5.34 5.29 78.62
C SER A 677 -6.65 6.11 78.74
N THR A 678 -7.74 5.32 78.71
CA THR A 678 -8.99 5.35 79.51
C THR A 678 -9.92 6.57 79.46
N ALA A 679 -11.14 6.39 78.93
CA ALA A 679 -12.33 5.98 79.70
C ALA A 679 -13.63 6.00 78.83
N THR A 680 -14.32 4.85 78.82
CA THR A 680 -15.79 4.63 78.82
C THR A 680 -16.75 5.70 78.29
N GLU A 681 -17.51 5.40 77.22
CA GLU A 681 -18.93 4.98 77.24
C GLU A 681 -19.59 5.04 75.83
N GLY A 682 -20.44 4.05 75.51
CA GLY A 682 -21.75 4.33 74.91
C GLY A 682 -22.01 4.17 73.39
N ILE A 683 -22.51 2.98 73.00
CA ILE A 683 -23.77 2.77 72.25
C ILE A 683 -23.85 3.11 70.72
N ILE A 684 -23.91 2.02 69.92
CA ILE A 684 -24.90 1.62 68.88
C ILE A 684 -25.31 2.56 67.71
N ARG A 685 -25.01 2.05 66.50
CA ARG A 685 -25.72 2.04 65.19
C ARG A 685 -26.37 3.30 64.56
N ALA A 686 -25.97 3.45 63.29
CA ALA A 686 -26.78 3.58 62.07
C ALA A 686 -27.28 4.96 61.60
N ASP A 687 -26.91 5.21 60.34
CA ASP A 687 -27.76 5.63 59.22
C ASP A 687 -27.99 7.12 58.86
N LEU A 688 -28.11 7.28 57.53
CA LEU A 688 -28.65 8.37 56.71
C LEU A 688 -27.81 9.64 56.39
N VAL A 689 -27.29 9.65 55.16
CA VAL A 689 -27.84 10.38 53.99
C VAL A 689 -28.37 11.82 54.16
N GLN A 690 -27.89 12.68 53.23
CA GLN A 690 -28.53 13.83 52.55
C GLN A 690 -28.05 15.28 52.85
N THR A 691 -27.30 15.78 51.85
CA THR A 691 -27.56 16.99 51.02
C THR A 691 -27.88 18.37 51.62
N THR A 692 -27.05 19.33 51.19
CA THR A 692 -27.35 20.69 50.69
C THR A 692 -28.21 21.64 51.54
N GLN A 693 -27.68 22.83 51.86
CA GLN A 693 -27.90 24.05 51.06
C GLN A 693 -27.10 25.26 51.58
N ARG A 694 -26.96 26.22 50.68
CA ARG A 694 -26.29 27.53 50.75
C ARG A 694 -26.94 28.47 51.76
N GLU A 695 -26.18 29.44 52.26
CA GLU A 695 -26.65 30.83 52.35
C GLU A 695 -25.49 31.84 52.29
N LYS A 696 -25.82 33.07 51.92
CA LYS A 696 -25.03 34.05 51.16
C LYS A 696 -25.41 35.44 51.68
N VAL A 697 -24.48 36.35 51.99
CA VAL A 697 -24.75 37.81 51.94
C VAL A 697 -23.48 38.62 51.54
N LYS A 698 -23.72 39.68 50.74
CA LYS A 698 -22.86 40.64 50.01
C LYS A 698 -22.60 41.95 50.78
N THR A 699 -21.57 42.74 50.40
CA THR A 699 -21.62 44.13 49.81
C THR A 699 -20.19 44.72 49.64
N ARG A 700 -19.64 45.00 48.42
CA ARG A 700 -19.69 46.20 47.50
C ARG A 700 -18.69 47.35 47.88
N PRO A 701 -18.28 48.31 46.99
CA PRO A 701 -17.34 48.21 45.84
C PRO A 701 -16.27 49.36 45.71
N ASP A 702 -15.48 49.30 44.62
CA ASP A 702 -14.93 50.39 43.75
C ASP A 702 -13.42 50.81 43.75
N ASN A 703 -12.89 50.74 42.51
CA ASN A 703 -12.05 51.67 41.72
C ASN A 703 -10.53 51.91 41.90
N SER A 704 -9.86 51.69 40.74
CA SER A 704 -8.91 52.56 40.01
C SER A 704 -7.45 52.74 40.44
N SER A 705 -6.56 52.37 39.49
CA SER A 705 -5.34 53.05 39.00
C SER A 705 -4.35 53.67 39.99
N SER A 706 -3.07 53.26 39.91
CA SER A 706 -1.99 54.00 39.23
C SER A 706 -0.59 53.56 39.70
N SER A 707 0.37 53.88 38.84
CA SER A 707 1.82 53.72 38.88
C SER A 707 2.54 54.20 40.14
N SER A 708 3.64 53.52 40.49
CA SER A 708 4.90 54.20 40.88
C SER A 708 6.07 53.22 40.90
N GLN A 709 7.16 53.65 40.26
CA GLN A 709 8.50 53.08 40.27
C GLN A 709 9.17 53.25 41.64
N SER A 710 10.06 52.34 42.01
CA SER A 710 11.31 52.64 42.72
C SER A 710 12.33 51.53 42.47
N VAL A 711 13.59 51.95 42.38
CA VAL A 711 14.77 51.27 41.82
C VAL A 711 15.73 50.86 42.95
N ASP A 712 16.59 49.87 42.65
CA ASP A 712 17.91 49.50 43.24
C ASP A 712 17.94 48.90 44.67
N ASP A 713 18.72 47.87 45.05
CA ASP A 713 19.59 46.79 44.50
C ASP A 713 20.12 46.04 45.78
N PRO A 714 21.04 45.04 45.83
CA PRO A 714 21.42 43.94 44.93
C PRO A 714 21.46 42.54 45.63
N GLU A 715 21.69 41.52 44.78
CA GLU A 715 22.44 40.26 45.03
C GLU A 715 21.84 39.10 45.86
N SER A 716 21.26 38.13 45.15
CA SER A 716 21.64 36.71 45.33
C SER A 716 21.48 35.95 43.99
N PRO A 717 22.39 35.00 43.66
CA PRO A 717 22.60 34.51 42.30
C PRO A 717 21.45 33.65 41.75
N ASP A 718 21.13 33.92 40.49
CA ASP A 718 20.16 33.23 39.63
C ASP A 718 20.37 31.71 39.59
N ILE A 719 19.36 30.97 40.06
CA ILE A 719 19.02 29.68 39.48
C ILE A 719 18.26 30.01 38.19
N ALA A 720 18.93 29.90 37.05
CA ALA A 720 18.27 29.97 35.74
C ALA A 720 17.31 28.77 35.61
N THR A 721 16.10 28.98 36.11
CA THR A 721 14.89 28.27 35.75
C THR A 721 14.88 28.14 34.23
N LEU A 722 14.91 26.90 33.74
CA LEU A 722 14.61 26.61 32.34
C LEU A 722 13.20 27.17 32.07
N SER A 723 13.14 28.36 31.49
CA SER A 723 11.93 28.92 30.93
C SER A 723 11.53 28.00 29.78
N ILE A 724 10.64 27.06 30.06
CA ILE A 724 9.96 26.24 29.07
C ILE A 724 9.17 27.23 28.20
N GLU A 725 9.68 27.51 27.00
CA GLU A 725 8.85 28.12 25.97
C GLU A 725 7.56 27.31 25.86
N PRO A 726 6.37 27.94 25.82
CA PRO A 726 5.12 27.22 25.81
C PRO A 726 5.05 26.35 24.55
N VAL A 727 5.27 25.05 24.72
CA VAL A 727 5.04 24.03 23.69
C VAL A 727 3.66 24.29 23.11
N THR A 728 3.59 24.68 21.84
CA THR A 728 2.32 25.00 21.19
C THR A 728 1.52 23.71 21.07
N ARG A 729 0.60 23.48 22.02
CA ARG A 729 -0.20 22.24 22.07
C ARG A 729 -1.15 22.20 20.88
N LEU A 730 -1.22 21.04 20.22
CA LEU A 730 -2.20 20.76 19.18
C LEU A 730 -3.60 20.73 19.80
N ARG A 731 -4.46 21.66 19.39
CA ARG A 731 -5.88 21.68 19.78
C ARG A 731 -6.61 20.57 19.02
N VAL A 732 -7.20 19.64 19.76
CA VAL A 732 -7.89 18.46 19.23
C VAL A 732 -9.17 18.21 20.03
N SER A 733 -10.10 17.45 19.45
CA SER A 733 -11.35 17.13 20.12
C SER A 733 -11.14 16.32 21.42
N PRO A 734 -12.09 16.39 22.38
CA PRO A 734 -12.05 15.54 23.58
C PRO A 734 -12.00 14.04 23.29
N ARG A 735 -12.57 13.61 22.16
CA ARG A 735 -12.49 12.21 21.69
C ARG A 735 -11.05 11.84 21.34
N THR A 736 -10.35 12.70 20.61
CA THR A 736 -8.94 12.53 20.25
C THR A 736 -8.05 12.50 21.49
N LEU A 737 -8.29 13.40 22.46
CA LEU A 737 -7.57 13.36 23.75
C LEU A 737 -7.75 12.01 24.47
N GLY A 738 -8.95 11.43 24.43
CA GLY A 738 -9.18 10.10 24.99
C GLY A 738 -8.32 9.01 24.35
N VAL A 739 -8.06 9.10 23.04
CA VAL A 739 -7.16 8.18 22.31
C VAL A 739 -5.70 8.47 22.69
N VAL A 740 -5.30 9.75 22.74
CA VAL A 740 -3.95 10.19 23.13
C VAL A 740 -3.60 9.71 24.55
N HIS A 741 -4.51 9.81 25.51
CA HIS A 741 -4.27 9.32 26.87
C HIS A 741 -4.08 7.80 26.92
N LEU A 742 -4.79 7.03 26.09
CA LEU A 742 -4.58 5.58 25.98
C LEU A 742 -3.28 5.23 25.25
N MET A 743 -2.83 6.09 24.33
CA MET A 743 -1.59 5.94 23.58
C MET A 743 -0.35 6.27 24.44
N TYR A 744 -0.48 7.25 25.33
CA TYR A 744 0.53 7.68 26.29
C TYR A 744 -0.04 7.59 27.72
N PRO A 745 -0.16 6.38 28.28
CA PRO A 745 -0.81 6.16 29.57
C PRO A 745 -0.02 6.76 30.73
N ASP A 746 -0.74 7.28 31.72
CA ASP A 746 -0.23 7.59 33.06
C ASP A 746 -0.65 6.50 34.07
N ALA A 747 -0.33 6.69 35.35
CA ALA A 747 -0.69 5.73 36.41
C ALA A 747 -2.20 5.51 36.57
N GLN A 748 -3.04 6.44 36.12
CA GLN A 748 -4.52 6.37 36.24
C GLN A 748 -5.19 5.82 34.98
N THR A 749 -4.44 5.74 33.87
CA THR A 749 -4.96 5.31 32.59
C THR A 749 -5.15 3.80 32.58
N LYS A 750 -6.41 3.35 32.50
CA LYS A 750 -6.71 1.92 32.36
C LYS A 750 -6.54 1.49 30.90
N PRO A 751 -5.70 0.47 30.62
CA PRO A 751 -5.49 -0.01 29.26
C PRO A 751 -6.78 -0.62 28.71
N ARG A 752 -7.14 -0.28 27.47
CA ARG A 752 -8.27 -0.86 26.75
C ARG A 752 -8.05 -0.79 25.26
N ASN A 753 -8.75 -1.65 24.52
CA ASN A 753 -8.72 -1.64 23.06
C ASN A 753 -9.41 -0.40 22.50
N ILE A 754 -8.93 0.10 21.36
CA ILE A 754 -9.60 1.12 20.55
C ILE A 754 -9.92 0.58 19.16
N THR A 755 -10.82 1.23 18.43
CA THR A 755 -11.07 0.88 17.03
C THR A 755 -10.03 1.51 16.11
N TRP A 756 -9.79 0.90 14.95
CA TRP A 756 -8.97 1.52 13.91
C TRP A 756 -9.50 2.90 13.49
N ASP A 757 -10.81 3.04 13.36
CA ASP A 757 -11.46 4.30 12.97
C ASP A 757 -11.26 5.41 14.01
N ASP A 758 -11.26 5.08 15.30
CA ASP A 758 -10.93 6.03 16.37
C ASP A 758 -9.49 6.53 16.25
N PHE A 759 -8.56 5.65 15.90
CA PHE A 759 -7.16 5.99 15.69
C PHE A 759 -6.97 6.86 14.44
N VAL A 760 -7.57 6.49 13.31
CA VAL A 760 -7.55 7.31 12.08
C VAL A 760 -8.14 8.68 12.34
N TYR A 761 -9.29 8.74 13.03
CA TYR A 761 -9.91 10.00 13.42
C TYR A 761 -8.97 10.87 14.27
N ALA A 762 -8.34 10.29 15.29
CA ALA A 762 -7.41 11.00 16.16
C ALA A 762 -6.23 11.62 15.40
N LEU A 763 -5.62 10.87 14.46
CA LEU A 763 -4.52 11.36 13.65
C LEU A 763 -4.98 12.45 12.66
N CYS A 764 -6.15 12.28 12.04
CA CYS A 764 -6.71 13.29 11.14
C CYS A 764 -7.08 14.59 11.87
N ASP A 765 -7.66 14.49 13.07
CA ASP A 765 -7.98 15.63 13.94
C ASP A 765 -6.70 16.38 14.38
N ALA A 766 -5.60 15.64 14.54
CA ALA A 766 -4.27 16.18 14.79
C ALA A 766 -3.54 16.71 13.53
N GLY A 767 -4.18 16.72 12.37
CA GLY A 767 -3.68 17.37 11.15
C GLY A 767 -3.11 16.45 10.06
N PHE A 768 -3.21 15.13 10.21
CA PHE A 768 -2.85 14.19 9.15
C PHE A 768 -3.97 14.02 8.12
N VAL A 769 -3.59 13.56 6.92
CA VAL A 769 -4.49 13.01 5.91
C VAL A 769 -4.16 11.51 5.80
N ALA A 770 -5.18 10.67 5.99
CA ALA A 770 -5.05 9.22 5.86
C ALA A 770 -5.43 8.76 4.45
N SER A 771 -4.59 7.95 3.83
CA SER A 771 -4.85 7.32 2.53
C SER A 771 -4.50 5.83 2.57
N ASN A 772 -5.34 5.00 1.95
CA ASN A 772 -5.01 3.59 1.75
C ASN A 772 -3.76 3.48 0.84
N ASN A 773 -2.80 2.63 1.23
CA ASN A 773 -1.52 2.45 0.54
C ASN A 773 -1.25 0.97 0.16
N GLY A 774 -2.31 0.24 -0.15
CA GLY A 774 -2.27 -1.16 -0.57
C GLY A 774 -2.25 -2.16 0.58
N GLY A 775 -3.06 -3.23 0.46
CA GLY A 775 -3.24 -4.23 1.51
C GLY A 775 -3.72 -3.60 2.82
N SER A 776 -3.07 -3.91 3.94
CA SER A 776 -3.40 -3.30 5.24
C SER A 776 -2.68 -2.00 5.52
N ALA A 777 -1.77 -1.53 4.66
CA ALA A 777 -0.98 -0.33 4.93
C ALA A 777 -1.81 0.94 4.73
N VAL A 778 -1.83 1.81 5.73
CA VAL A 778 -2.44 3.15 5.66
C VAL A 778 -1.36 4.19 5.90
N ARG A 779 -1.23 5.12 4.95
CA ARG A 779 -0.28 6.23 5.01
C ARG A 779 -0.96 7.45 5.62
N PHE A 780 -0.29 8.07 6.58
CA PHE A 780 -0.69 9.32 7.21
C PHE A 780 0.32 10.38 6.84
N GLU A 781 -0.12 11.41 6.12
CA GLU A 781 0.74 12.51 5.67
C GLU A 781 0.28 13.84 6.27
N ARG A 782 1.21 14.68 6.76
CA ARG A 782 0.84 15.97 7.35
C ARG A 782 0.21 16.87 6.30
N GLY A 783 -1.01 17.34 6.54
CA GLY A 783 -1.67 18.29 5.65
C GLY A 783 -0.99 19.66 5.67
N SER A 784 -1.12 20.43 4.59
CA SER A 784 -0.53 21.78 4.41
C SER A 784 -0.98 22.86 5.41
N ARG A 785 -1.70 22.50 6.48
CA ARG A 785 -2.18 23.40 7.55
C ARG A 785 -1.11 23.70 8.61
N GLY A 786 0.03 23.01 8.61
CA GLY A 786 1.17 23.31 9.49
C GLY A 786 2.27 24.05 8.74
N GLY A 787 2.54 25.30 9.10
CA GLY A 787 3.47 26.22 8.41
C GLY A 787 4.97 25.91 8.54
N SER A 788 5.38 24.65 8.67
CA SER A 788 6.78 24.24 8.58
C SER A 788 6.90 23.24 7.44
N GLY A 789 7.79 23.51 6.48
CA GLY A 789 7.95 22.75 5.22
C GLY A 789 8.42 21.30 5.35
N ASP A 790 8.18 20.64 6.48
CA ASP A 790 8.53 19.25 6.70
C ASP A 790 7.31 18.35 6.45
N LYS A 791 7.26 17.79 5.24
CA LYS A 791 6.24 16.85 4.75
C LYS A 791 6.45 15.46 5.36
N GLY A 792 6.30 15.35 6.67
CA GLY A 792 6.42 14.07 7.36
C GLY A 792 5.26 13.14 7.02
N ALA A 793 5.57 11.87 6.72
CA ALA A 793 4.59 10.81 6.51
C ALA A 793 4.94 9.57 7.35
N ILE A 794 3.93 8.81 7.76
CA ILE A 794 4.11 7.56 8.52
C ILE A 794 3.10 6.50 8.06
N ILE A 795 3.53 5.24 8.06
CA ILE A 795 2.67 4.11 7.71
C ILE A 795 2.35 3.27 8.94
N PHE A 796 1.07 2.96 9.11
CA PHE A 796 0.58 1.97 10.06
C PHE A 796 -0.24 0.91 9.33
N HIS A 797 -0.08 -0.35 9.77
CA HIS A 797 -0.90 -1.45 9.27
C HIS A 797 -2.22 -1.49 10.03
N LYS A 798 -3.33 -1.47 9.27
CA LYS A 798 -4.68 -1.69 9.75
C LYS A 798 -4.76 -3.06 10.44
N PRO A 799 -5.18 -3.14 11.72
CA PRO A 799 -5.30 -4.40 12.44
C PRO A 799 -6.22 -5.37 11.72
N HIS A 800 -5.80 -6.63 11.63
CA HIS A 800 -6.51 -7.67 10.90
C HIS A 800 -6.52 -8.98 11.68
N PRO A 801 -7.60 -9.81 11.59
CA PRO A 801 -8.85 -9.60 10.86
C PRO A 801 -9.87 -8.69 11.57
N VAL A 802 -9.57 -8.28 12.80
CA VAL A 802 -10.44 -7.42 13.58
C VAL A 802 -9.83 -6.03 13.65
N LEU A 803 -10.61 -5.01 13.28
CA LEU A 803 -10.23 -3.58 13.27
C LEU A 803 -10.12 -2.99 14.69
N LYS A 804 -9.38 -3.68 15.57
CA LYS A 804 -9.13 -3.31 16.95
C LYS A 804 -7.63 -3.22 17.20
N ILE A 805 -7.21 -2.12 17.80
CA ILE A 805 -5.85 -1.91 18.27
C ILE A 805 -5.84 -2.25 19.77
N ASP A 806 -5.08 -3.28 20.14
CA ASP A 806 -4.82 -3.64 21.53
C ASP A 806 -3.79 -2.68 22.17
N PRO A 807 -3.70 -2.61 23.51
CA PRO A 807 -2.81 -1.68 24.19
C PRO A 807 -1.33 -1.81 23.81
N VAL A 808 -0.84 -3.03 23.52
CA VAL A 808 0.57 -3.26 23.13
C VAL A 808 0.81 -2.63 21.76
N MET A 809 -0.10 -2.86 20.81
CA MET A 809 -0.02 -2.22 19.49
C MET A 809 -0.13 -0.69 19.59
N LEU A 810 -1.08 -0.18 20.39
CA LEU A 810 -1.31 1.26 20.53
C LEU A 810 -0.10 1.98 21.12
N HIS A 811 0.53 1.42 22.15
CA HIS A 811 1.76 1.98 22.71
C HIS A 811 2.92 1.91 21.71
N GLY A 812 3.03 0.82 20.95
CA GLY A 812 4.01 0.71 19.87
C GLY A 812 3.83 1.80 18.80
N MET A 813 2.58 2.07 18.41
CA MET A 813 2.24 3.16 17.49
C MET A 813 2.55 4.53 18.10
N GLY A 814 2.27 4.73 19.40
CA GLY A 814 2.63 5.93 20.15
C GLY A 814 4.13 6.20 20.16
N ARG A 815 4.96 5.18 20.47
CA ARG A 815 6.43 5.32 20.42
C ARG A 815 6.94 5.74 19.04
N ARG A 816 6.34 5.20 17.96
CA ARG A 816 6.67 5.62 16.60
C ARG A 816 6.29 7.08 16.36
N LEU A 817 5.13 7.53 16.82
CA LEU A 817 4.71 8.94 16.73
C LEU A 817 5.60 9.88 17.56
N THR A 818 6.07 9.44 18.73
CA THR A 818 7.07 10.17 19.52
C THR A 818 8.38 10.30 18.76
N LYS A 819 8.90 9.20 18.21
CA LYS A 819 10.16 9.17 17.46
C LYS A 819 10.14 10.09 16.24
N TRP A 820 9.09 10.01 15.44
CA TRP A 820 9.03 10.69 14.13
C TRP A 820 8.44 12.09 14.18
N PHE A 821 7.59 12.41 15.17
CA PHE A 821 6.88 13.69 15.24
C PHE A 821 7.02 14.40 16.60
N GLY A 822 7.78 13.85 17.55
CA GLY A 822 7.94 14.41 18.89
C GLY A 822 6.66 14.36 19.73
N TRP A 823 5.66 13.58 19.32
CA TRP A 823 4.37 13.53 20.01
C TRP A 823 4.48 12.87 21.37
N THR A 824 3.94 13.55 22.37
CA THR A 824 3.82 13.09 23.76
C THR A 824 2.40 13.36 24.26
N ARG A 825 2.10 12.89 25.47
CA ARG A 825 0.82 13.20 26.13
C ARG A 825 0.55 14.71 26.21
N ASP A 826 1.57 15.50 26.50
CA ASP A 826 1.47 16.95 26.69
C ASP A 826 1.46 17.75 25.39
N SER A 827 1.67 17.08 24.25
CA SER A 827 1.60 17.71 22.92
C SER A 827 0.17 18.13 22.54
N PHE A 828 -0.85 17.67 23.27
CA PHE A 828 -2.27 17.84 22.90
C PHE A 828 -3.07 18.60 23.96
N ALA A 829 -4.06 19.37 23.51
CA ALA A 829 -5.02 20.07 24.36
C ALA A 829 -6.42 20.05 23.74
N ALA A 830 -7.46 20.16 24.60
CA ALA A 830 -8.86 20.16 24.20
C ALA A 830 -9.27 21.46 23.49
#